data_AF-L7J4M2-F1
#
_entry.id   AF-L7J4M2-F1
#
_cell.length_a   1.000
_cell.length_b   1.000
_cell.length_c   1.000
_cell.angle_alpha   90.00
_cell.angle_beta   90.00
_cell.angle_gamma   90.00
#
_symmetry.space_group_name_H-M   'P 1'
#
loop_
_entity.id
_entity.type
_entity.pdbx_description
1 polymer ?
#
loop_
_entity_poly.entity_id
_entity_poly.type
_entity_poly.pdbx_seq_one_letter_code
_entity_poly.pdbx_strand_id
1 'polypeptide(L)'
;MLTLAAIPRLLAAAATMLIVTAHHDYTTSEAGNPFVDGWYADPDCQFYRGEYWVYPTSSYPYEQQTYLDAFSSPDLVNWTKHPRILTNENVTWAHKAMWAPSPISRNGKYYLYFGANDIQTNDELGGIGVGVADRPGGPYVDALGRPLIDKFHNGAQPIDQNVFIDDDGQAYIYYGGWSHCNVAKLNEDMISLGTFNDGTTYKEITPDQYVEGALMMKRNGRYYFFWSEGGWTGPDYAVSYAIADSPLGPFNRIARILQQDPAVATGSGHNGVLKVPGTDIHYIVYHRHPLGDQDGNHRQLAYDRIYFNPDGTIQPITMLVKDNFADGNMIGWQTYGGNWSVHDGHLFSGDGGKGDKAALNVNFGDQVLNADITLISGEKDAGLIFRASQLGQGEDLYSGYYAGISASGYIVLGRAVVENGTGTWHELHRVKGVAIETSKRYHLRIRAVGNKIDVLLGDMGTPKITFEDGERIGQWDAPASGTVVWSNETGTKAVIFKSTHGARIRIRWIHRSIHEYLPETEYVETRSKAYCYHQHLYSGVVFVPDLNVIKVPAFSMAKPETKFNLGSVLVVGGCGFLGSHIVRMLLDDYKCSAVSAVDLRCTRNRREGVQYHDADITNAERLVSVFDEVRPDVVIHTASPLAQGNSVVHRDIFYKVNVEGTRTVVEACKKAGVKALVFTSSASVISDNVSDLINADERWPMIRGDKQTEYYSDTKAEAEEIVLKANEPGKLLTAAIRPSGIFGEGDSMVTANLVKTYREGKWKVQVGDNNNLFDFTYAGNVAHAHLLAARALLVTYSAKTQPLDHERVDGEVFLITNDSPVYFWDFARLVYRAAGNQAGLDKVWVLPRDVGIALGWCSETAAWLLGKPVPTFSRQRIIYSTMTRYYNITKAKQRLGYAPIVSMEEGVRRGVQYILDQEKETGKPIC
;
A
#
# COMPACT_ATOMS: atom_id res chain seq x y z
N MET A 1 -6.64 -10.55 63.01
CA MET A 1 -7.90 -9.88 63.42
C MET A 1 -7.70 -8.38 63.28
N LEU A 2 -8.76 -7.64 62.90
CA LEU A 2 -8.85 -6.25 62.39
C LEU A 2 -8.83 -6.18 60.86
N THR A 3 -9.90 -6.53 60.15
CA THR A 3 -11.21 -5.87 59.88
C THR A 3 -11.19 -4.93 58.66
N LEU A 4 -11.95 -5.35 57.65
CA LEU A 4 -12.42 -4.58 56.50
C LEU A 4 -13.12 -3.29 56.96
N ALA A 5 -12.70 -2.13 56.42
CA ALA A 5 -13.55 -0.98 56.05
C ALA A 5 -12.72 0.31 55.99
N ALA A 6 -11.92 0.53 54.93
CA ALA A 6 -11.40 1.87 54.59
C ALA A 6 -10.78 1.99 53.18
N ILE A 7 -11.22 1.23 52.18
CA ILE A 7 -10.73 1.40 50.79
C ILE A 7 -11.88 1.21 49.79
N PRO A 8 -12.90 2.07 49.79
CA PRO A 8 -13.45 2.47 48.50
C PRO A 8 -13.94 3.92 48.54
N ARG A 9 -13.10 4.87 48.10
CA ARG A 9 -13.54 6.21 47.64
C ARG A 9 -12.52 7.00 46.80
N LEU A 10 -11.41 6.39 46.39
CA LEU A 10 -10.39 7.02 45.54
C LEU A 10 -10.22 6.36 44.15
N LEU A 11 -11.08 5.40 43.79
CA LEU A 11 -11.02 4.66 42.52
C LEU A 11 -12.18 4.97 41.54
N ALA A 12 -12.95 6.05 41.76
CA ALA A 12 -14.09 6.41 40.92
C ALA A 12 -13.91 7.71 40.11
N ALA A 13 -12.68 8.23 39.96
CA ALA A 13 -12.43 9.48 39.22
C ALA A 13 -11.24 9.46 38.23
N ALA A 14 -10.69 8.30 37.89
CA ALA A 14 -9.60 8.20 36.89
C ALA A 14 -9.71 6.95 36.00
N ALA A 15 -10.93 6.51 35.72
CA ALA A 15 -11.22 5.54 34.68
C ALA A 15 -11.95 6.23 33.52
N THR A 16 -11.38 7.32 33.00
CA THR A 16 -11.62 7.67 31.61
C THR A 16 -10.78 6.70 30.80
N MET A 17 -11.37 5.55 30.52
CA MET A 17 -10.91 4.58 29.55
C MET A 17 -10.61 5.38 28.28
N LEU A 18 -9.33 5.64 27.99
CA LEU A 18 -8.91 5.96 26.63
C LEU A 18 -9.21 4.68 25.84
N ILE A 19 -10.41 4.60 25.30
CA ILE A 19 -10.68 3.76 24.15
C ILE A 19 -9.80 4.36 23.07
N VAL A 20 -8.63 3.76 22.87
CA VAL A 20 -7.88 3.94 21.62
C VAL A 20 -8.79 3.32 20.56
N THR A 21 -9.65 4.15 19.95
CA THR A 21 -10.39 3.77 18.75
C THR A 21 -9.35 3.35 17.72
N ALA A 22 -9.38 2.10 17.27
CA ALA A 22 -8.56 1.66 16.15
C ALA A 22 -8.75 2.66 15.01
N HIS A 23 -7.68 3.32 14.58
CA HIS A 23 -7.76 4.26 13.47
C HIS A 23 -8.00 3.48 12.17
N HIS A 24 -9.00 3.88 11.39
CA HIS A 24 -9.32 3.26 10.11
C HIS A 24 -8.28 3.66 9.07
N ASP A 25 -7.28 2.79 8.88
CA ASP A 25 -6.20 2.94 7.89
C ASP A 25 -6.37 1.93 6.76
N TYR A 26 -7.33 2.19 5.89
CA TYR A 26 -7.58 1.43 4.68
C TYR A 26 -6.87 2.09 3.49
N THR A 27 -6.59 1.28 2.47
CA THR A 27 -6.01 1.74 1.20
C THR A 27 -7.08 2.22 0.22
N THR A 28 -8.26 1.63 0.30
CA THR A 28 -9.45 1.86 -0.55
C THR A 28 -10.69 1.42 0.23
N SER A 29 -11.86 1.43 -0.40
CA SER A 29 -13.05 0.81 0.19
C SER A 29 -12.85 -0.69 0.43
N GLU A 30 -12.81 -1.06 1.72
CA GLU A 30 -12.59 -2.44 2.16
C GLU A 30 -13.72 -3.38 1.72
N ALA A 31 -14.95 -2.88 1.65
CA ALA A 31 -16.16 -3.63 1.30
C ALA A 31 -16.68 -3.25 -0.10
N GLY A 32 -15.81 -2.88 -1.03
CA GLY A 32 -16.21 -2.60 -2.40
C GLY A 32 -16.33 -1.12 -2.70
N ASN A 33 -15.82 -0.76 -3.87
CA ASN A 33 -16.29 0.43 -4.58
C ASN A 33 -17.25 -0.05 -5.70
N PRO A 34 -18.41 0.60 -5.92
CA PRO A 34 -18.87 1.75 -5.14
C PRO A 34 -19.36 1.33 -3.75
N PHE A 35 -19.19 2.22 -2.76
CA PHE A 35 -19.44 1.89 -1.34
C PHE A 35 -20.90 2.09 -0.92
N VAL A 36 -21.74 2.64 -1.81
CA VAL A 36 -23.20 2.76 -1.67
C VAL A 36 -23.85 2.51 -3.03
N ASP A 37 -25.10 2.04 -3.01
CA ASP A 37 -25.90 1.85 -4.22
C ASP A 37 -26.63 3.14 -4.62
N GLY A 38 -26.87 3.30 -5.93
CA GLY A 38 -27.58 4.43 -6.52
C GLY A 38 -26.70 5.36 -7.36
N TRP A 39 -27.37 6.29 -8.05
CA TRP A 39 -26.72 7.23 -8.97
C TRP A 39 -26.43 8.53 -8.23
N TYR A 40 -25.17 8.68 -7.85
CA TYR A 40 -24.71 9.76 -6.98
C TYR A 40 -23.41 10.34 -7.50
N ALA A 41 -23.32 11.66 -7.39
CA ALA A 41 -22.18 12.41 -7.85
C ALA A 41 -21.78 13.48 -6.85
N ASP A 42 -20.70 14.17 -7.16
CA ASP A 42 -20.30 15.43 -6.52
C ASP A 42 -20.26 15.36 -4.97
N PRO A 43 -19.54 14.39 -4.38
CA PRO A 43 -19.54 14.21 -2.94
C PRO A 43 -18.75 15.31 -2.23
N ASP A 44 -19.31 15.88 -1.16
CA ASP A 44 -18.55 16.60 -0.13
C ASP A 44 -18.74 15.89 1.22
N CYS A 45 -17.77 16.07 2.12
CA CYS A 45 -17.48 15.12 3.18
C CYS A 45 -17.20 15.80 4.52
N GLN A 46 -17.72 15.24 5.61
CA GLN A 46 -17.52 15.78 6.96
C GLN A 46 -17.41 14.68 8.00
N PHE A 47 -16.83 15.00 9.16
CA PHE A 47 -16.87 14.13 10.34
C PHE A 47 -17.74 14.76 11.42
N TYR A 48 -18.93 14.21 11.64
CA TYR A 48 -19.90 14.75 12.59
C TYR A 48 -20.34 13.70 13.59
N ARG A 49 -20.31 14.10 14.87
CA ARG A 49 -20.86 13.31 15.99
C ARG A 49 -20.32 11.86 16.05
N GLY A 50 -19.05 11.66 15.67
CA GLY A 50 -18.42 10.34 15.70
C GLY A 50 -18.56 9.51 14.43
N GLU A 51 -19.18 10.06 13.38
CA GLU A 51 -19.41 9.37 12.11
C GLU A 51 -18.81 10.15 10.94
N TYR A 52 -18.40 9.43 9.90
CA TYR A 52 -18.06 9.95 8.58
C TYR A 52 -19.36 10.22 7.82
N TRP A 53 -19.47 11.39 7.19
CA TRP A 53 -20.63 11.79 6.41
C TRP A 53 -20.23 12.14 4.99
N VAL A 54 -21.02 11.69 4.02
CA VAL A 54 -20.89 12.00 2.59
C VAL A 54 -22.22 12.55 2.09
N TYR A 55 -22.16 13.72 1.45
CA TYR A 55 -23.30 14.43 0.89
C TYR A 55 -23.09 14.50 -0.62
N PRO A 56 -23.86 13.75 -1.41
CA PRO A 56 -23.76 13.79 -2.87
C PRO A 56 -24.94 14.47 -3.56
N THR A 57 -24.74 14.88 -4.81
CA THR A 57 -25.81 15.13 -5.78
C THR A 57 -26.53 13.83 -6.14
N SER A 58 -27.86 13.84 -6.18
CA SER A 58 -28.64 12.80 -6.86
C SER A 58 -28.41 12.92 -8.38
N SER A 59 -27.73 11.95 -8.99
CA SER A 59 -27.26 12.06 -10.38
C SER A 59 -28.27 11.52 -11.38
N TYR A 60 -29.20 12.37 -11.81
CA TYR A 60 -30.29 12.06 -12.74
C TYR A 60 -30.41 13.17 -13.79
N PRO A 61 -31.23 13.01 -14.85
CA PRO A 61 -31.53 14.13 -15.75
C PRO A 61 -31.99 15.37 -14.98
N TYR A 62 -31.59 16.55 -15.45
CA TYR A 62 -31.67 17.84 -14.73
C TYR A 62 -32.99 18.10 -13.98
N GLU A 63 -34.12 17.92 -14.65
CA GLU A 63 -35.47 18.18 -14.10
C GLU A 63 -35.86 17.23 -12.96
N GLN A 64 -35.14 16.11 -12.79
CA GLN A 64 -35.37 15.13 -11.73
C GLN A 64 -34.47 15.36 -10.50
N GLN A 65 -33.43 16.19 -10.63
CA GLN A 65 -32.49 16.51 -9.56
C GLN A 65 -33.08 17.58 -8.63
N THR A 66 -34.06 17.16 -7.82
CA THR A 66 -34.88 18.03 -6.98
C THR A 66 -34.73 17.76 -5.48
N TYR A 67 -33.76 16.90 -5.12
CA TYR A 67 -33.46 16.54 -3.75
C TYR A 67 -32.00 16.07 -3.59
N LEU A 68 -31.52 16.15 -2.35
CA LEU A 68 -30.23 15.62 -1.92
C LEU A 68 -30.46 14.54 -0.86
N ASP A 69 -29.65 13.49 -0.92
CA ASP A 69 -29.51 12.47 0.12
C ASP A 69 -28.19 12.71 0.89
N ALA A 70 -27.97 11.97 1.97
CA ALA A 70 -26.66 11.86 2.61
C ALA A 70 -26.41 10.42 3.08
N PHE A 71 -25.14 10.12 3.37
CA PHE A 71 -24.71 8.83 3.88
C PHE A 71 -23.84 9.05 5.11
N SER A 72 -24.07 8.26 6.17
CA SER A 72 -23.18 8.25 7.34
C SER A 72 -22.60 6.88 7.60
N SER A 73 -21.39 6.80 8.13
CA SER A 73 -20.73 5.55 8.51
C SER A 73 -19.93 5.73 9.79
N PRO A 74 -19.96 4.76 10.72
CA PRO A 74 -19.09 4.77 11.88
C PRO A 74 -17.66 4.29 11.56
N ASP A 75 -17.47 3.55 10.47
CA ASP A 75 -16.26 2.73 10.24
C ASP A 75 -15.76 2.69 8.79
N LEU A 76 -16.35 3.51 7.90
CA LEU A 76 -16.12 3.55 6.45
C LEU A 76 -16.55 2.28 5.69
N VAL A 77 -17.18 1.32 6.37
CA VAL A 77 -17.63 0.03 5.80
C VAL A 77 -19.15 -0.03 5.79
N ASN A 78 -19.78 0.23 6.93
CA ASN A 78 -21.22 0.15 7.11
C ASN A 78 -21.82 1.54 6.89
N TRP A 79 -22.52 1.73 5.77
CA TRP A 79 -23.10 3.03 5.39
C TRP A 79 -24.61 3.06 5.61
N THR A 80 -25.10 4.11 6.27
CA THR A 80 -26.51 4.39 6.49
C THR A 80 -26.95 5.51 5.56
N LYS A 81 -27.94 5.25 4.71
CA LYS A 81 -28.56 6.27 3.86
C LYS A 81 -29.55 7.13 4.66
N HIS A 82 -29.44 8.44 4.51
CA HIS A 82 -30.36 9.46 4.98
C HIS A 82 -31.07 10.07 3.75
N PRO A 83 -32.30 9.64 3.44
CA PRO A 83 -32.98 10.06 2.23
C PRO A 83 -33.58 11.47 2.35
N ARG A 84 -33.55 12.22 1.26
CA ARG A 84 -34.25 13.51 1.06
C ARG A 84 -33.96 14.50 2.18
N ILE A 85 -32.68 14.66 2.52
CA ILE A 85 -32.25 15.60 3.56
C ILE A 85 -32.55 17.05 3.20
N LEU A 86 -32.63 17.36 1.91
CA LEU A 86 -33.07 18.64 1.35
C LEU A 86 -33.88 18.36 0.09
N THR A 87 -34.98 19.10 -0.11
CA THR A 87 -35.87 18.97 -1.29
C THR A 87 -36.34 20.35 -1.75
N ASN A 88 -36.80 20.45 -2.99
CA ASN A 88 -37.43 21.66 -3.53
C ASN A 88 -38.70 22.11 -2.77
N GLU A 89 -39.38 21.22 -2.04
CA GLU A 89 -40.47 21.60 -1.13
C GLU A 89 -39.98 22.54 -0.01
N ASN A 90 -38.72 22.39 0.41
CA ASN A 90 -38.08 23.21 1.43
C ASN A 90 -37.28 24.39 0.84
N VAL A 91 -37.15 24.45 -0.49
CA VAL A 91 -36.42 25.49 -1.25
C VAL A 91 -37.25 25.88 -2.45
N THR A 92 -38.29 26.69 -2.23
CA THR A 92 -39.37 26.89 -3.22
C THR A 92 -38.96 27.60 -4.51
N TRP A 93 -37.79 28.25 -4.53
CA TRP A 93 -37.23 28.85 -5.75
C TRP A 93 -36.43 27.85 -6.59
N ALA A 94 -35.97 26.72 -6.01
CA ALA A 94 -35.25 25.67 -6.70
C ALA A 94 -36.25 24.65 -7.29
N HIS A 95 -36.20 24.39 -8.59
CA HIS A 95 -37.12 23.45 -9.25
C HIS A 95 -36.42 22.35 -10.05
N LYS A 96 -35.10 22.47 -10.27
CA LYS A 96 -34.26 21.48 -10.95
C LYS A 96 -32.79 21.68 -10.57
N ALA A 97 -31.92 20.77 -11.01
CA ALA A 97 -30.47 20.92 -10.92
C ALA A 97 -29.95 21.24 -9.50
N MET A 98 -30.52 20.59 -8.47
CA MET A 98 -29.99 20.68 -7.11
C MET A 98 -28.67 19.90 -7.01
N TRP A 99 -27.55 20.61 -7.00
CA TRP A 99 -26.21 20.07 -7.24
C TRP A 99 -25.20 20.36 -6.14
N ALA A 100 -24.12 19.58 -6.20
CA ALA A 100 -22.85 19.68 -5.50
C ALA A 100 -23.01 20.28 -4.10
N PRO A 101 -23.50 19.51 -3.13
CA PRO A 101 -23.67 20.03 -1.77
C PRO A 101 -22.33 20.34 -1.12
N SER A 102 -22.29 21.36 -0.27
CA SER A 102 -21.20 21.57 0.68
C SER A 102 -21.71 21.68 2.13
N PRO A 103 -21.53 20.62 2.93
CA PRO A 103 -21.91 20.59 4.33
C PRO A 103 -20.84 21.27 5.21
N ILE A 104 -21.27 22.06 6.19
CA ILE A 104 -20.39 22.63 7.22
C ILE A 104 -21.20 22.82 8.53
N SER A 105 -20.55 22.83 9.68
CA SER A 105 -21.22 23.10 10.96
C SER A 105 -20.59 24.28 11.68
N ARG A 106 -21.43 25.11 12.29
CA ARG A 106 -21.01 26.23 13.15
C ARG A 106 -22.10 26.49 14.18
N ASN A 107 -21.71 26.87 15.40
CA ASN A 107 -22.64 27.29 16.46
C ASN A 107 -23.77 26.28 16.77
N GLY A 108 -23.46 24.98 16.68
CA GLY A 108 -24.42 23.91 16.96
C GLY A 108 -25.48 23.67 15.87
N LYS A 109 -25.36 24.35 14.72
CA LYS A 109 -26.20 24.15 13.53
C LYS A 109 -25.39 23.52 12.41
N TYR A 110 -26.11 22.87 11.49
CA TYR A 110 -25.57 22.30 10.28
C TYR A 110 -26.08 23.10 9.09
N TYR A 111 -25.17 23.50 8.22
CA TYR A 111 -25.43 24.27 7.01
C TYR A 111 -25.10 23.38 5.81
N LEU A 112 -25.98 23.38 4.83
CA LEU A 112 -25.78 22.68 3.56
C LEU A 112 -25.94 23.70 2.44
N TYR A 113 -24.84 24.07 1.81
CA TYR A 113 -24.86 24.89 0.61
C TYR A 113 -25.10 23.99 -0.59
N PHE A 114 -25.79 24.50 -1.61
CA PHE A 114 -26.11 23.74 -2.83
C PHE A 114 -26.31 24.69 -4.00
N GLY A 115 -25.97 24.27 -5.23
CA GLY A 115 -26.38 24.95 -6.46
C GLY A 115 -27.79 24.53 -6.88
N ALA A 116 -28.55 25.42 -7.53
CA ALA A 116 -29.86 25.08 -8.08
C ALA A 116 -30.22 25.88 -9.34
N ASN A 117 -31.09 25.28 -10.17
CA ASN A 117 -31.65 25.78 -11.43
C ASN A 117 -30.67 25.99 -12.60
N ASP A 118 -29.35 25.91 -12.38
CA ASP A 118 -28.31 26.04 -13.41
C ASP A 118 -28.46 27.29 -14.29
N ILE A 119 -28.36 28.48 -13.67
CA ILE A 119 -28.54 29.74 -14.42
C ILE A 119 -27.51 29.84 -15.55
N GLN A 120 -27.99 30.22 -16.73
CA GLN A 120 -27.14 30.48 -17.91
C GLN A 120 -26.88 31.98 -18.10
N THR A 121 -27.67 32.83 -17.44
CA THR A 121 -27.57 34.29 -17.47
C THR A 121 -27.92 34.91 -16.12
N ASN A 122 -27.55 36.17 -15.89
CA ASN A 122 -27.87 36.91 -14.65
C ASN A 122 -29.36 37.27 -14.48
N ASP A 123 -30.19 37.02 -15.49
CA ASP A 123 -31.63 37.34 -15.49
C ASP A 123 -32.50 36.15 -15.04
N GLU A 124 -31.89 34.98 -14.82
CA GLU A 124 -32.56 33.76 -14.39
C GLU A 124 -32.54 33.61 -12.86
N LEU A 125 -33.62 33.03 -12.31
CA LEU A 125 -33.69 32.70 -10.89
C LEU A 125 -32.94 31.40 -10.61
N GLY A 126 -31.83 31.48 -9.87
CA GLY A 126 -31.07 30.31 -9.43
C GLY A 126 -29.71 30.70 -8.86
N GLY A 127 -28.84 29.71 -8.67
CA GLY A 127 -27.50 29.88 -8.09
C GLY A 127 -27.34 29.12 -6.77
N ILE A 128 -26.48 29.64 -5.88
CA ILE A 128 -26.09 28.95 -4.65
C ILE A 128 -27.04 29.31 -3.51
N GLY A 129 -27.71 28.31 -2.94
CA GLY A 129 -28.55 28.41 -1.74
C GLY A 129 -27.84 27.94 -0.47
N VAL A 130 -28.50 28.12 0.68
CA VAL A 130 -28.07 27.58 1.98
C VAL A 130 -29.26 27.05 2.77
N GLY A 131 -29.23 25.75 3.07
CA GLY A 131 -30.17 25.09 3.96
C GLY A 131 -29.60 24.97 5.37
N VAL A 132 -30.46 25.03 6.39
CA VAL A 132 -30.06 24.91 7.81
C VAL A 132 -30.81 23.77 8.49
N ALA A 133 -30.10 22.99 9.32
CA ALA A 133 -30.66 21.89 10.10
C ALA A 133 -30.09 21.84 11.54
N ASP A 134 -30.81 21.14 12.42
CA ASP A 134 -30.38 20.85 13.81
C ASP A 134 -29.51 19.58 13.94
N ARG A 135 -29.45 18.78 12.88
CA ARG A 135 -28.72 17.51 12.84
C ARG A 135 -28.14 17.29 11.44
N PRO A 136 -27.04 16.52 11.32
CA PRO A 136 -26.33 16.36 10.04
C PRO A 136 -27.17 15.70 8.94
N GLY A 137 -28.09 14.79 9.31
CA GLY A 137 -29.03 14.13 8.38
C GLY A 137 -30.30 14.92 8.06
N GLY A 138 -30.37 16.22 8.40
CA GLY A 138 -31.53 17.06 8.09
C GLY A 138 -32.80 16.78 8.94
N PRO A 139 -33.98 17.23 8.46
CA PRO A 139 -34.19 17.96 7.22
C PRO A 139 -33.53 19.34 7.26
N TYR A 140 -32.98 19.77 6.13
CA TYR A 140 -32.48 21.11 5.90
C TYR A 140 -33.61 21.97 5.31
N VAL A 141 -33.70 23.22 5.76
CA VAL A 141 -34.71 24.20 5.32
C VAL A 141 -33.99 25.44 4.78
N ASP A 142 -34.48 26.00 3.66
CA ASP A 142 -33.92 27.24 3.09
C ASP A 142 -33.90 28.36 4.14
N ALA A 143 -32.70 28.90 4.40
CA ALA A 143 -32.53 29.94 5.39
C ALA A 143 -32.91 31.35 4.89
N LEU A 144 -33.00 31.54 3.57
CA LEU A 144 -33.09 32.86 2.94
C LEU A 144 -34.36 33.06 2.12
N GLY A 145 -34.96 31.99 1.60
CA GLY A 145 -36.07 32.07 0.65
C GLY A 145 -35.64 32.55 -0.75
N ARG A 146 -34.33 32.64 -1.00
CA ARG A 146 -33.68 33.07 -2.25
C ARG A 146 -32.24 32.56 -2.30
N PRO A 147 -31.57 32.56 -3.47
CA PRO A 147 -30.14 32.24 -3.52
C PRO A 147 -29.29 33.25 -2.71
N LEU A 148 -28.23 32.75 -2.10
CA LEU A 148 -27.17 33.52 -1.45
C LEU A 148 -26.26 34.19 -2.49
N ILE A 149 -25.93 33.46 -3.56
CA ILE A 149 -25.17 33.96 -4.73
C ILE A 149 -26.00 33.63 -5.97
N ASP A 150 -26.56 34.66 -6.61
CA ASP A 150 -27.55 34.54 -7.69
C ASP A 150 -27.03 35.01 -9.05
N LYS A 151 -25.74 35.37 -9.14
CA LYS A 151 -25.15 36.00 -10.32
C LYS A 151 -23.75 35.48 -10.62
N PHE A 152 -23.37 35.64 -11.89
CA PHE A 152 -22.00 35.48 -12.35
C PHE A 152 -21.16 36.64 -11.82
N HIS A 153 -20.06 36.31 -11.16
CA HIS A 153 -19.05 37.28 -10.70
C HIS A 153 -17.71 36.85 -11.27
N ASN A 154 -16.93 37.78 -11.83
CA ASN A 154 -15.64 37.47 -12.48
C ASN A 154 -15.71 36.29 -13.48
N GLY A 155 -16.85 36.12 -14.18
CA GLY A 155 -17.08 35.00 -15.10
C GLY A 155 -17.50 33.68 -14.45
N ALA A 156 -17.36 33.53 -13.13
CA ALA A 156 -17.69 32.29 -12.41
C ALA A 156 -19.20 32.08 -12.31
N GLN A 157 -19.67 30.95 -12.83
CA GLN A 157 -21.05 30.47 -12.64
C GLN A 157 -21.30 30.12 -11.17
N PRO A 158 -22.44 30.51 -10.56
CA PRO A 158 -22.72 30.21 -9.15
C PRO A 158 -23.15 28.75 -8.95
N ILE A 159 -22.19 27.84 -9.05
CA ILE A 159 -22.31 26.39 -8.81
C ILE A 159 -21.08 25.85 -8.09
N ASP A 160 -21.12 24.57 -7.69
CA ASP A 160 -19.98 23.80 -7.17
C ASP A 160 -19.25 24.49 -6.03
N GLN A 161 -20.03 24.98 -5.07
CA GLN A 161 -19.48 25.64 -3.91
C GLN A 161 -18.87 24.66 -2.91
N ASN A 162 -17.78 25.07 -2.27
CA ASN A 162 -17.25 24.46 -1.05
C ASN A 162 -17.08 25.51 0.05
N VAL A 163 -17.48 25.16 1.27
CA VAL A 163 -17.36 26.03 2.44
C VAL A 163 -16.31 25.51 3.40
N PHE A 164 -15.37 26.38 3.76
CA PHE A 164 -14.24 26.08 4.62
C PHE A 164 -14.12 27.12 5.72
N ILE A 165 -13.95 26.66 6.96
CA ILE A 165 -13.69 27.52 8.12
C ILE A 165 -12.22 27.39 8.48
N ASP A 166 -11.50 28.51 8.43
CA ASP A 166 -10.08 28.56 8.73
C ASP A 166 -9.82 28.55 10.26
N ASP A 167 -8.56 28.36 10.64
CA ASP A 167 -8.14 28.27 12.05
C ASP A 167 -8.41 29.57 12.83
N ASP A 168 -8.54 30.71 12.16
CA ASP A 168 -8.90 32.00 12.75
C ASP A 168 -10.42 32.18 12.93
N GLY A 169 -11.23 31.20 12.51
CA GLY A 169 -12.69 31.23 12.58
C GLY A 169 -13.37 31.93 11.39
N GLN A 170 -12.61 32.49 10.44
CA GLN A 170 -13.15 33.05 9.21
C GLN A 170 -13.67 31.92 8.31
N ALA A 171 -14.95 32.00 7.96
CA ALA A 171 -15.55 31.12 6.97
C ALA A 171 -15.37 31.71 5.56
N TYR A 172 -15.06 30.85 4.59
CA TYR A 172 -14.92 31.17 3.17
C TYR A 172 -15.83 30.26 2.36
N ILE A 173 -16.38 30.78 1.27
CA ILE A 173 -17.07 30.02 0.23
C ILE A 173 -16.27 30.15 -1.07
N TYR A 174 -15.82 29.02 -1.58
CA TYR A 174 -15.16 28.85 -2.87
C TYR A 174 -16.22 28.33 -3.84
N TYR A 175 -16.32 28.88 -5.05
CA TYR A 175 -17.32 28.41 -6.01
C TYR A 175 -16.95 28.81 -7.43
N GLY A 176 -17.53 28.12 -8.41
CA GLY A 176 -17.40 28.53 -9.80
C GLY A 176 -17.46 27.39 -10.79
N GLY A 177 -18.25 27.59 -11.84
CA GLY A 177 -18.19 26.82 -13.09
C GLY A 177 -17.66 27.67 -14.24
N TRP A 178 -17.68 27.11 -15.45
CA TRP A 178 -17.26 27.76 -16.70
C TRP A 178 -15.80 28.23 -16.70
N SER A 179 -14.93 27.44 -16.08
CA SER A 179 -13.49 27.73 -16.02
C SER A 179 -13.11 28.98 -15.24
N HIS A 180 -13.98 29.45 -14.34
CA HIS A 180 -13.69 30.54 -13.41
C HIS A 180 -14.02 30.14 -11.98
N CYS A 181 -13.17 30.52 -11.03
CA CYS A 181 -13.36 30.24 -9.60
C CYS A 181 -13.25 31.52 -8.78
N ASN A 182 -14.19 31.73 -7.87
CA ASN A 182 -14.19 32.82 -6.91
C ASN A 182 -14.09 32.30 -5.47
N VAL A 183 -13.59 33.18 -4.60
CA VAL A 183 -13.73 33.07 -3.15
C VAL A 183 -14.43 34.31 -2.59
N ALA A 184 -15.33 34.10 -1.64
CA ALA A 184 -15.95 35.13 -0.82
C ALA A 184 -15.86 34.76 0.67
N LYS A 185 -15.91 35.78 1.54
CA LYS A 185 -16.07 35.55 2.98
C LYS A 185 -17.53 35.28 3.31
N LEU A 186 -17.76 34.39 4.27
CA LEU A 186 -19.04 34.26 4.96
C LEU A 186 -18.98 34.98 6.31
N ASN A 187 -20.05 35.65 6.69
CA ASN A 187 -20.20 36.20 8.04
C ASN A 187 -20.45 35.06 9.04
N GLU A 188 -20.35 35.36 10.34
CA GLU A 188 -20.50 34.35 11.40
C GLU A 188 -21.87 33.67 11.45
N ASP A 189 -22.89 34.30 10.86
CA ASP A 189 -24.24 33.74 10.71
C ASP A 189 -24.32 32.59 9.68
N MET A 190 -23.28 32.44 8.85
CA MET A 190 -23.15 31.49 7.74
C MET A 190 -24.24 31.63 6.66
N ILE A 191 -25.03 32.71 6.68
CA ILE A 191 -26.13 32.92 5.71
C ILE A 191 -26.02 34.28 5.01
N SER A 192 -24.97 35.05 5.28
CA SER A 192 -24.65 36.29 4.58
C SER A 192 -23.17 36.38 4.21
N LEU A 193 -22.88 37.09 3.11
CA LEU A 193 -21.52 37.31 2.63
C LEU A 193 -20.87 38.48 3.37
N GLY A 194 -19.57 38.35 3.65
CA GLY A 194 -18.72 39.39 4.21
C GLY A 194 -18.02 40.24 3.15
N THR A 195 -17.27 41.24 3.62
CA THR A 195 -16.45 42.12 2.78
C THR A 195 -14.98 41.93 3.10
N PHE A 196 -14.13 41.88 2.08
CA PHE A 196 -12.67 41.89 2.23
C PHE A 196 -12.15 43.28 2.64
N ASN A 197 -10.91 43.35 3.09
CA ASN A 197 -10.30 44.60 3.59
C ASN A 197 -10.17 45.68 2.51
N ASP A 198 -10.17 45.29 1.23
CA ASP A 198 -10.14 46.19 0.07
C ASP A 198 -11.56 46.63 -0.37
N GLY A 199 -12.61 46.23 0.36
CA GLY A 199 -13.99 46.61 0.09
C GLY A 199 -14.72 45.70 -0.90
N THR A 200 -14.06 44.69 -1.47
CA THR A 200 -14.71 43.76 -2.41
C THR A 200 -15.44 42.63 -1.67
N THR A 201 -16.42 42.01 -2.33
CA THR A 201 -17.12 40.82 -1.83
C THR A 201 -16.58 39.52 -2.43
N TYR A 202 -16.17 39.55 -3.71
CA TYR A 202 -15.70 38.39 -4.47
C TYR A 202 -14.28 38.61 -4.97
N LYS A 203 -13.44 37.58 -4.87
CA LYS A 203 -12.09 37.56 -5.46
C LYS A 203 -11.95 36.38 -6.40
N GLU A 204 -11.46 36.64 -7.61
CA GLU A 204 -11.11 35.58 -8.56
C GLU A 204 -9.81 34.90 -8.12
N ILE A 205 -9.82 33.57 -8.12
CA ILE A 205 -8.71 32.71 -7.68
C ILE A 205 -8.45 31.55 -8.65
N THR A 206 -9.00 31.63 -9.85
CA THR A 206 -8.99 30.61 -10.91
C THR A 206 -7.58 30.02 -11.15
N PRO A 207 -7.36 28.73 -10.82
CA PRO A 207 -6.15 28.01 -11.21
C PRO A 207 -6.11 27.71 -12.71
N ASP A 208 -4.92 27.35 -13.22
CA ASP A 208 -4.77 26.80 -14.57
C ASP A 208 -5.60 25.51 -14.74
N GLN A 209 -6.29 25.38 -15.88
CA GLN A 209 -7.18 24.25 -16.24
C GLN A 209 -8.39 24.02 -15.32
N TYR A 210 -8.74 24.97 -14.46
CA TYR A 210 -9.96 24.89 -13.67
C TYR A 210 -11.19 24.76 -14.56
N VAL A 211 -12.13 23.88 -14.19
CA VAL A 211 -13.47 23.80 -14.79
C VAL A 211 -14.54 24.06 -13.73
N GLU A 212 -14.52 23.28 -12.65
CA GLU A 212 -15.53 23.27 -11.57
C GLU A 212 -15.02 22.52 -10.32
N GLY A 213 -15.91 22.23 -9.36
CA GLY A 213 -15.63 21.30 -8.24
C GLY A 213 -14.59 21.79 -7.23
N ALA A 214 -14.63 23.07 -6.85
CA ALA A 214 -13.70 23.64 -5.88
C ALA A 214 -13.78 22.93 -4.53
N LEU A 215 -12.64 22.58 -3.93
CA LEU A 215 -12.56 22.05 -2.56
C LEU A 215 -11.34 22.61 -1.84
N MET A 216 -11.55 23.15 -0.64
CA MET A 216 -10.46 23.63 0.22
C MET A 216 -10.22 22.68 1.39
N MET A 217 -8.96 22.27 1.57
CA MET A 217 -8.48 21.55 2.73
C MET A 217 -7.29 22.27 3.35
N LYS A 218 -7.20 22.33 4.67
CA LYS A 218 -6.00 22.80 5.37
C LYS A 218 -5.25 21.65 6.02
N ARG A 219 -3.95 21.56 5.78
CA ARG A 219 -3.06 20.55 6.38
C ARG A 219 -1.70 21.15 6.66
N ASN A 220 -1.20 20.97 7.89
CA ASN A 220 0.12 21.45 8.34
C ASN A 220 0.37 22.94 8.04
N GLY A 221 -0.64 23.77 8.28
CA GLY A 221 -0.56 25.22 8.05
C GLY A 221 -0.61 25.67 6.59
N ARG A 222 -0.79 24.74 5.63
CA ARG A 222 -0.90 25.05 4.20
C ARG A 222 -2.30 24.73 3.67
N TYR A 223 -2.70 25.45 2.63
CA TYR A 223 -4.00 25.34 1.98
C TYR A 223 -3.86 24.49 0.71
N TYR A 224 -4.61 23.40 0.66
CA TYR A 224 -4.69 22.48 -0.47
C TYR A 224 -6.01 22.76 -1.16
N PHE A 225 -5.91 23.29 -2.38
CA PHE A 225 -7.07 23.62 -3.19
C PHE A 225 -7.19 22.60 -4.30
N PHE A 226 -8.31 21.90 -4.37
CA PHE A 226 -8.63 20.90 -5.39
C PHE A 226 -9.70 21.44 -6.34
N TRP A 227 -9.70 20.92 -7.56
CA TRP A 227 -10.74 21.20 -8.56
C TRP A 227 -10.82 20.08 -9.60
N SER A 228 -11.95 20.04 -10.31
CA SER A 228 -12.13 19.18 -11.48
C SER A 228 -11.65 19.87 -12.76
N GLU A 229 -10.99 19.09 -13.62
CA GLU A 229 -10.62 19.43 -14.99
C GLU A 229 -11.40 18.55 -15.99
N GLY A 230 -11.53 19.01 -17.24
CA GLY A 230 -12.21 18.24 -18.29
C GLY A 230 -13.74 18.24 -18.16
N GLY A 231 -14.42 17.50 -19.03
CA GLY A 231 -15.88 17.39 -18.99
C GLY A 231 -16.33 16.17 -18.17
N TRP A 232 -17.30 16.30 -17.27
CA TRP A 232 -17.77 15.23 -16.36
C TRP A 232 -18.33 13.97 -17.05
N THR A 233 -18.72 14.06 -18.32
CA THR A 233 -19.09 12.91 -19.18
C THR A 233 -17.95 12.38 -20.05
N GLY A 234 -16.83 13.10 -20.06
CA GLY A 234 -15.70 12.88 -20.95
C GLY A 234 -14.57 12.06 -20.32
N PRO A 235 -13.66 11.54 -21.17
CA PRO A 235 -12.50 10.75 -20.73
C PRO A 235 -11.41 11.59 -20.07
N ASP A 236 -11.50 12.92 -20.15
CA ASP A 236 -10.54 13.86 -19.59
C ASP A 236 -10.93 14.37 -18.20
N TYR A 237 -12.09 13.96 -17.66
CA TYR A 237 -12.50 14.31 -16.32
C TYR A 237 -11.50 13.81 -15.28
N ALA A 238 -11.06 14.70 -14.41
CA ALA A 238 -9.97 14.46 -13.48
C ALA A 238 -10.00 15.45 -12.31
N VAL A 239 -9.32 15.13 -11.20
CA VAL A 239 -9.05 16.06 -10.10
C VAL A 239 -7.60 16.50 -10.12
N SER A 240 -7.39 17.80 -10.04
CA SER A 240 -6.10 18.45 -9.84
C SER A 240 -6.08 19.23 -8.54
N TYR A 241 -4.88 19.63 -8.12
CA TYR A 241 -4.72 20.43 -6.92
C TYR A 241 -3.54 21.41 -6.99
N ALA A 242 -3.56 22.36 -6.06
CA ALA A 242 -2.52 23.33 -5.76
C ALA A 242 -2.29 23.40 -4.25
N ILE A 243 -1.13 23.91 -3.85
CA ILE A 243 -0.81 24.24 -2.45
C ILE A 243 -0.47 25.72 -2.35
N ALA A 244 -1.06 26.42 -1.38
CA ALA A 244 -0.81 27.82 -1.10
C ALA A 244 -0.59 28.08 0.40
N ASP A 245 -0.05 29.26 0.71
CA ASP A 245 0.19 29.72 2.09
C ASP A 245 -0.94 30.64 2.60
N SER A 246 -1.97 30.85 1.77
CA SER A 246 -3.12 31.72 2.05
C SER A 246 -4.40 31.05 1.52
N PRO A 247 -5.56 31.24 2.19
CA PRO A 247 -6.85 30.78 1.68
C PRO A 247 -7.25 31.50 0.39
N LEU A 248 -6.57 32.58 0.02
CA LEU A 248 -6.82 33.36 -1.21
C LEU A 248 -5.81 33.05 -2.33
N GLY A 249 -4.95 32.04 -2.15
CA GLY A 249 -3.92 31.69 -3.14
C GLY A 249 -2.67 32.59 -3.10
N PRO A 250 -1.89 32.66 -4.19
CA PRO A 250 -2.19 32.12 -5.51
C PRO A 250 -2.18 30.58 -5.54
N PHE A 251 -3.09 29.98 -6.31
CA PHE A 251 -3.20 28.53 -6.49
C PHE A 251 -2.54 28.11 -7.79
N ASN A 252 -1.23 27.87 -7.73
CA ASN A 252 -0.49 27.36 -8.88
C ASN A 252 -0.67 25.84 -8.98
N ARG A 253 -1.16 25.37 -10.12
CA ARG A 253 -1.40 23.94 -10.39
C ARG A 253 -0.14 23.11 -10.21
N ILE A 254 -0.23 22.07 -9.38
CA ILE A 254 0.87 21.15 -9.10
C ILE A 254 0.75 19.90 -9.96
N ALA A 255 -0.36 19.17 -9.81
CA ALA A 255 -0.56 17.91 -10.51
C ALA A 255 -2.04 17.54 -10.59
N ARG A 256 -2.32 16.70 -11.59
CA ARG A 256 -3.52 15.88 -11.66
C ARG A 256 -3.30 14.63 -10.82
N ILE A 257 -4.18 14.37 -9.86
CA ILE A 257 -4.03 13.30 -8.88
C ILE A 257 -5.07 12.19 -9.04
N LEU A 258 -6.24 12.47 -9.58
CA LEU A 258 -7.28 11.47 -9.89
C LEU A 258 -7.70 11.64 -11.34
N GLN A 259 -7.85 10.55 -12.06
CA GLN A 259 -8.36 10.50 -13.43
C GLN A 259 -8.94 9.11 -13.67
N GLN A 260 -9.71 8.93 -14.74
CA GLN A 260 -10.20 7.61 -15.12
C GLN A 260 -9.08 6.55 -15.22
N ASP A 261 -9.42 5.32 -14.81
CA ASP A 261 -8.65 4.13 -15.13
C ASP A 261 -9.53 3.24 -16.03
N PRO A 262 -9.23 3.09 -17.34
CA PRO A 262 -10.04 2.27 -18.25
C PRO A 262 -10.05 0.76 -17.89
N ALA A 263 -9.25 0.35 -16.90
CA ALA A 263 -9.31 -0.99 -16.32
C ALA A 263 -10.29 -1.12 -15.15
N VAL A 264 -10.76 -0.01 -14.56
CA VAL A 264 -11.60 0.00 -13.35
C VAL A 264 -12.87 0.83 -13.53
N ALA A 265 -12.75 2.08 -13.96
CA ALA A 265 -13.85 3.02 -14.12
C ALA A 265 -13.47 4.24 -14.98
N THR A 266 -14.46 4.85 -15.63
CA THR A 266 -14.29 6.05 -16.45
C THR A 266 -14.81 7.31 -15.75
N GLY A 267 -14.59 8.49 -16.35
CA GLY A 267 -15.15 9.77 -15.89
C GLY A 267 -14.98 10.06 -14.40
N SER A 268 -13.80 9.79 -13.85
CA SER A 268 -13.55 9.94 -12.41
C SER A 268 -13.09 11.34 -12.08
N GLY A 269 -13.89 12.07 -11.29
CA GLY A 269 -13.60 13.44 -10.88
C GLY A 269 -14.61 13.91 -9.84
N HIS A 270 -14.57 15.21 -9.52
CA HIS A 270 -15.29 15.89 -8.43
C HIS A 270 -15.15 15.19 -7.08
N ASN A 271 -14.49 15.84 -6.13
CA ASN A 271 -14.14 15.18 -4.88
C ASN A 271 -14.49 15.94 -3.60
N GLY A 272 -14.70 15.14 -2.56
CA GLY A 272 -14.58 15.53 -1.16
C GLY A 272 -13.30 14.92 -0.56
N VAL A 273 -12.94 15.37 0.64
CA VAL A 273 -11.85 14.76 1.41
C VAL A 273 -12.33 14.43 2.83
N LEU A 274 -12.26 13.16 3.19
CA LEU A 274 -12.49 12.70 4.57
C LEU A 274 -11.17 12.61 5.32
N LYS A 275 -11.08 13.24 6.48
CA LYS A 275 -9.96 13.06 7.41
C LYS A 275 -10.37 12.13 8.55
N VAL A 276 -9.55 11.12 8.85
CA VAL A 276 -9.76 10.29 10.04
C VAL A 276 -9.39 11.08 11.28
N PRO A 277 -10.31 11.25 12.24
CA PRO A 277 -10.10 12.08 13.42
C PRO A 277 -8.85 11.67 14.20
N GLY A 278 -8.09 12.67 14.66
CA GLY A 278 -6.89 12.46 15.47
C GLY A 278 -5.68 11.94 14.68
N THR A 279 -5.77 11.80 13.35
CA THR A 279 -4.69 11.29 12.51
C THR A 279 -4.38 12.21 11.33
N ASP A 280 -3.34 11.87 10.57
CA ASP A 280 -3.02 12.48 9.28
C ASP A 280 -3.52 11.65 8.08
N ILE A 281 -4.45 10.73 8.34
CA ILE A 281 -5.04 9.86 7.33
C ILE A 281 -6.18 10.60 6.62
N HIS A 282 -6.11 10.66 5.30
CA HIS A 282 -7.11 11.32 4.46
C HIS A 282 -7.56 10.39 3.32
N TYR A 283 -8.85 10.39 3.02
CA TYR A 283 -9.43 9.70 1.86
C TYR A 283 -10.00 10.72 0.90
N ILE A 284 -9.75 10.50 -0.39
CA ILE A 284 -10.48 11.21 -1.44
C ILE A 284 -11.77 10.43 -1.68
N VAL A 285 -12.91 11.12 -1.58
CA VAL A 285 -14.21 10.57 -1.95
C VAL A 285 -14.61 11.24 -3.24
N TYR A 286 -14.98 10.48 -4.25
CA TYR A 286 -15.18 10.99 -5.60
C TYR A 286 -16.27 10.19 -6.31
N HIS A 287 -16.71 10.67 -7.48
CA HIS A 287 -17.60 9.89 -8.34
C HIS A 287 -16.89 9.34 -9.56
N ARG A 288 -17.41 8.25 -10.11
CA ARG A 288 -16.90 7.59 -11.32
C ARG A 288 -18.05 6.98 -12.12
N HIS A 289 -17.80 6.64 -13.37
CA HIS A 289 -18.74 5.93 -14.24
C HIS A 289 -18.38 4.43 -14.31
N PRO A 290 -19.38 3.53 -14.26
CA PRO A 290 -19.16 2.12 -14.54
C PRO A 290 -18.59 1.90 -15.95
N LEU A 291 -17.68 0.94 -16.10
CA LEU A 291 -17.10 0.63 -17.41
C LEU A 291 -18.17 0.23 -18.43
N GLY A 292 -18.12 0.84 -19.60
CA GLY A 292 -19.01 0.53 -20.73
C GLY A 292 -20.38 1.19 -20.66
N ASP A 293 -20.72 1.85 -19.55
CA ASP A 293 -21.92 2.68 -19.50
C ASP A 293 -21.76 3.93 -20.37
N GLN A 294 -22.85 4.33 -21.02
CA GLN A 294 -22.91 5.50 -21.92
C GLN A 294 -23.85 6.57 -21.38
N ASP A 295 -24.63 6.30 -20.32
CA ASP A 295 -25.43 7.31 -19.66
C ASP A 295 -24.54 8.14 -18.74
N GLY A 296 -24.27 9.39 -19.13
CA GLY A 296 -23.47 10.31 -18.34
C GLY A 296 -23.98 10.48 -16.90
N ASN A 297 -25.27 10.30 -16.65
CA ASN A 297 -25.84 10.46 -15.31
C ASN A 297 -25.51 9.28 -14.39
N HIS A 298 -25.10 8.11 -14.90
CA HIS A 298 -24.78 6.95 -14.07
C HIS A 298 -23.41 7.09 -13.40
N ARG A 299 -23.36 7.95 -12.39
CA ARG A 299 -22.20 8.19 -11.55
C ARG A 299 -22.36 7.44 -10.22
N GLN A 300 -21.26 6.87 -9.73
CA GLN A 300 -21.21 6.07 -8.52
C GLN A 300 -20.13 6.60 -7.59
N LEU A 301 -20.40 6.61 -6.28
CA LEU A 301 -19.45 7.08 -5.28
C LEU A 301 -18.37 6.02 -4.99
N ALA A 302 -17.12 6.48 -4.92
CA ALA A 302 -15.96 5.69 -4.56
C ALA A 302 -15.07 6.45 -3.58
N TYR A 303 -14.22 5.74 -2.84
CA TYR A 303 -13.13 6.38 -2.09
C TYR A 303 -11.83 5.58 -2.14
N ASP A 304 -10.72 6.31 -2.10
CA ASP A 304 -9.35 5.79 -2.05
C ASP A 304 -8.48 6.64 -1.09
N ARG A 305 -7.40 6.05 -0.58
CA ARG A 305 -6.48 6.70 0.36
C ARG A 305 -5.62 7.76 -0.33
N ILE A 306 -5.57 8.96 0.25
CA ILE A 306 -4.62 10.00 -0.13
C ILE A 306 -3.29 9.72 0.59
N TYR A 307 -2.21 9.63 -0.17
CA TYR A 307 -0.86 9.59 0.36
C TYR A 307 -0.15 10.91 0.07
N PHE A 308 0.41 11.50 1.12
CA PHE A 308 1.23 12.71 1.02
C PHE A 308 2.71 12.33 0.96
N ASN A 309 3.42 12.93 0.02
CA ASN A 309 4.87 12.97 0.01
C ASN A 309 5.39 13.80 1.20
N PRO A 310 6.66 13.62 1.61
CA PRO A 310 7.24 14.37 2.72
C PRO A 310 7.21 15.90 2.56
N ASP A 311 7.27 16.40 1.33
CA ASP A 311 7.17 17.84 1.02
C ASP A 311 5.72 18.39 1.04
N GLY A 312 4.75 17.54 1.38
CA GLY A 312 3.34 17.86 1.42
C GLY A 312 2.61 17.62 0.11
N THR A 313 3.29 17.36 -1.02
CA THR A 313 2.59 17.06 -2.28
C THR A 313 1.79 15.75 -2.20
N ILE A 314 0.77 15.58 -3.04
CA ILE A 314 -0.11 14.42 -3.05
C ILE A 314 0.36 13.44 -4.12
N GLN A 315 0.43 12.15 -3.77
CA GLN A 315 0.71 11.08 -4.72
C GLN A 315 -0.51 10.82 -5.62
N PRO A 316 -0.31 10.36 -6.87
CA PRO A 316 -1.41 9.94 -7.73
C PRO A 316 -2.30 8.89 -7.04
N ILE A 317 -3.60 9.08 -7.12
CA ILE A 317 -4.61 8.17 -6.59
C ILE A 317 -4.68 6.95 -7.49
N THR A 318 -4.58 5.77 -6.89
CA THR A 318 -4.72 4.49 -7.58
C THR A 318 -6.07 3.89 -7.22
N MET A 319 -6.92 3.64 -8.22
CA MET A 319 -8.22 3.00 -8.01
C MET A 319 -8.03 1.50 -7.77
N LEU A 320 -8.06 1.10 -6.51
CA LEU A 320 -7.91 -0.30 -6.13
C LEU A 320 -9.27 -1.02 -6.19
N VAL A 321 -9.24 -2.33 -6.45
CA VAL A 321 -10.43 -3.18 -6.48
C VAL A 321 -10.37 -4.21 -5.36
N LYS A 322 -11.30 -4.11 -4.44
CA LYS A 322 -11.37 -4.95 -3.25
C LYS A 322 -12.81 -5.08 -2.81
N ASP A 323 -13.16 -6.24 -2.25
CA ASP A 323 -14.43 -6.42 -1.56
C ASP A 323 -14.33 -7.54 -0.53
N ASN A 324 -14.34 -7.18 0.75
CA ASN A 324 -14.31 -8.12 1.86
C ASN A 324 -15.71 -8.55 2.35
N PHE A 325 -16.77 -8.03 1.71
CA PHE A 325 -18.20 -8.26 1.96
C PHE A 325 -18.68 -7.94 3.39
N ALA A 326 -17.90 -7.17 4.15
CA ALA A 326 -18.16 -6.90 5.57
C ALA A 326 -19.37 -5.97 5.80
N ASP A 327 -19.78 -5.23 4.77
CA ASP A 327 -20.98 -4.38 4.77
C ASP A 327 -22.29 -5.17 4.59
N GLY A 328 -22.19 -6.47 4.29
CA GLY A 328 -23.35 -7.33 4.07
C GLY A 328 -23.98 -7.20 2.68
N ASN A 329 -23.37 -6.47 1.74
CA ASN A 329 -23.94 -6.21 0.42
C ASN A 329 -23.06 -6.74 -0.72
N MET A 330 -23.62 -6.68 -1.93
CA MET A 330 -22.94 -7.05 -3.18
C MET A 330 -23.00 -5.91 -4.19
N ILE A 331 -22.84 -4.68 -3.69
CA ILE A 331 -22.91 -3.47 -4.51
C ILE A 331 -21.83 -3.55 -5.61
N GLY A 332 -22.22 -3.24 -6.85
CA GLY A 332 -21.34 -3.32 -8.01
C GLY A 332 -21.13 -4.73 -8.61
N TRP A 333 -21.60 -5.79 -7.94
CA TRP A 333 -21.53 -7.16 -8.46
C TRP A 333 -22.70 -7.47 -9.40
N GLN A 334 -22.40 -8.05 -10.55
CA GLN A 334 -23.38 -8.59 -11.48
C GLN A 334 -23.42 -10.11 -11.41
N THR A 335 -24.61 -10.69 -11.34
CA THR A 335 -24.82 -12.14 -11.26
C THR A 335 -25.32 -12.73 -12.57
N TYR A 336 -24.84 -13.93 -12.93
CA TYR A 336 -25.32 -14.73 -14.06
C TYR A 336 -25.69 -16.12 -13.57
N GLY A 337 -26.98 -16.34 -13.35
CA GLY A 337 -27.49 -17.54 -12.70
C GLY A 337 -27.24 -17.54 -11.19
N GLY A 338 -27.87 -18.47 -10.51
CA GLY A 338 -27.71 -18.67 -9.07
C GLY A 338 -28.50 -17.74 -8.20
N ASN A 339 -28.65 -18.16 -6.94
CA ASN A 339 -29.17 -17.31 -5.87
C ASN A 339 -27.96 -16.84 -5.04
N TRP A 340 -27.53 -15.59 -5.26
CA TRP A 340 -26.39 -15.03 -4.55
C TRP A 340 -26.84 -14.24 -3.33
N SER A 341 -26.08 -14.32 -2.24
CA SER A 341 -26.32 -13.54 -1.03
C SER A 341 -25.02 -13.26 -0.31
N VAL A 342 -25.01 -12.28 0.59
CA VAL A 342 -23.87 -11.98 1.45
C VAL A 342 -24.27 -12.18 2.91
N HIS A 343 -23.44 -12.87 3.67
CA HIS A 343 -23.59 -12.96 5.13
C HIS A 343 -22.24 -13.20 5.81
N ASP A 344 -22.06 -12.70 7.03
CA ASP A 344 -20.81 -12.89 7.80
C ASP A 344 -19.51 -12.52 7.04
N GLY A 345 -19.53 -11.50 6.16
CA GLY A 345 -18.35 -11.11 5.39
C GLY A 345 -17.96 -12.06 4.26
N HIS A 346 -18.91 -12.84 3.73
CA HIS A 346 -18.68 -13.73 2.60
C HIS A 346 -19.83 -13.61 1.59
N LEU A 347 -19.50 -13.79 0.31
CA LEU A 347 -20.42 -13.99 -0.79
C LEU A 347 -20.76 -15.48 -0.93
N PHE A 348 -22.04 -15.78 -1.08
CA PHE A 348 -22.59 -17.14 -1.12
C PHE A 348 -23.33 -17.36 -2.42
N SER A 349 -23.05 -18.51 -3.04
CA SER A 349 -23.91 -19.09 -4.08
C SER A 349 -24.78 -20.16 -3.42
N GLY A 350 -26.09 -19.93 -3.43
CA GLY A 350 -27.10 -20.86 -2.93
C GLY A 350 -27.30 -22.09 -3.83
N ASP A 351 -28.42 -22.80 -3.64
CA ASP A 351 -28.77 -23.99 -4.43
C ASP A 351 -29.38 -23.62 -5.81
N GLY A 352 -28.64 -22.84 -6.61
CA GLY A 352 -28.92 -22.59 -8.03
C GLY A 352 -28.07 -23.48 -8.92
N GLY A 353 -28.53 -23.76 -10.14
CA GLY A 353 -27.96 -24.77 -11.06
C GLY A 353 -26.46 -24.68 -11.35
N LYS A 354 -25.95 -25.57 -12.22
CA LYS A 354 -24.51 -25.59 -12.55
C LYS A 354 -24.09 -24.31 -13.27
N GLY A 355 -23.03 -23.66 -12.78
CA GLY A 355 -22.39 -22.56 -13.50
C GLY A 355 -22.70 -21.16 -13.01
N ASP A 356 -23.26 -21.00 -11.81
CA ASP A 356 -23.57 -19.70 -11.24
C ASP A 356 -22.35 -18.79 -11.22
N LYS A 357 -22.54 -17.53 -11.62
CA LYS A 357 -21.49 -16.52 -11.65
C LYS A 357 -21.86 -15.24 -10.91
N ALA A 358 -20.88 -14.66 -10.22
CA ALA A 358 -20.92 -13.30 -9.71
C ALA A 358 -19.64 -12.58 -10.14
N ALA A 359 -19.76 -11.38 -10.70
CA ALA A 359 -18.74 -10.72 -11.49
C ALA A 359 -18.63 -9.22 -11.17
N LEU A 360 -17.40 -8.71 -11.02
CA LEU A 360 -17.13 -7.26 -11.06
C LEU A 360 -16.71 -6.82 -12.46
N ASN A 361 -17.28 -5.75 -12.97
CA ASN A 361 -16.93 -5.23 -14.28
C ASN A 361 -15.59 -4.46 -14.25
N VAL A 362 -14.49 -5.17 -14.52
CA VAL A 362 -13.14 -4.63 -14.63
C VAL A 362 -12.53 -4.99 -16.00
N ASN A 363 -11.38 -4.42 -16.35
CA ASN A 363 -10.70 -4.64 -17.63
C ASN A 363 -9.18 -4.84 -17.43
N PHE A 364 -8.81 -5.78 -16.54
CA PHE A 364 -7.42 -6.11 -16.28
C PHE A 364 -6.87 -7.09 -17.33
N GLY A 365 -5.80 -6.68 -18.02
CA GLY A 365 -4.97 -7.58 -18.83
C GLY A 365 -4.12 -8.45 -17.93
N ASP A 366 -3.15 -7.86 -17.24
CA ASP A 366 -2.34 -8.53 -16.23
C ASP A 366 -2.91 -8.32 -14.83
N GLN A 367 -3.06 -9.41 -14.08
CA GLN A 367 -3.73 -9.38 -12.79
C GLN A 367 -3.23 -10.43 -11.82
N VAL A 368 -3.30 -10.05 -10.54
CA VAL A 368 -3.19 -10.97 -9.42
C VAL A 368 -4.50 -10.97 -8.66
N LEU A 369 -5.13 -12.14 -8.61
CA LEU A 369 -6.43 -12.34 -7.95
C LEU A 369 -6.22 -13.11 -6.66
N ASN A 370 -6.76 -12.62 -5.54
CA ASN A 370 -6.72 -13.29 -4.26
C ASN A 370 -8.12 -13.48 -3.69
N ALA A 371 -8.50 -14.74 -3.45
CA ALA A 371 -9.77 -15.08 -2.83
C ALA A 371 -9.61 -16.20 -1.79
N ASP A 372 -10.39 -16.09 -0.73
CA ASP A 372 -10.61 -17.14 0.25
C ASP A 372 -11.86 -17.92 -0.18
N ILE A 373 -11.72 -19.21 -0.47
CA ILE A 373 -12.79 -20.09 -0.94
C ILE A 373 -13.05 -21.16 0.11
N THR A 374 -14.32 -21.38 0.46
CA THR A 374 -14.77 -22.44 1.35
C THR A 374 -15.87 -23.24 0.66
N LEU A 375 -15.65 -24.52 0.40
CA LEU A 375 -16.68 -25.40 -0.15
C LEU A 375 -17.59 -25.88 0.98
N ILE A 376 -18.92 -25.85 0.83
CA ILE A 376 -19.86 -26.21 1.91
C ILE A 376 -20.43 -27.62 1.73
N SER A 377 -20.37 -28.20 0.52
CA SER A 377 -20.88 -29.55 0.25
C SER A 377 -19.98 -30.36 -0.68
N GLY A 378 -20.05 -31.69 -0.57
CA GLY A 378 -18.98 -32.62 -0.97
C GLY A 378 -18.89 -33.01 -2.45
N GLU A 379 -19.81 -32.60 -3.32
CA GLU A 379 -19.80 -32.95 -4.76
C GLU A 379 -19.52 -31.75 -5.69
N LYS A 380 -18.75 -30.75 -5.25
CA LYS A 380 -18.81 -29.42 -5.88
C LYS A 380 -17.46 -28.72 -6.04
N ASP A 381 -17.42 -27.84 -7.04
CA ASP A 381 -16.26 -27.07 -7.43
C ASP A 381 -16.53 -25.58 -7.25
N ALA A 382 -15.51 -24.83 -6.82
CA ALA A 382 -15.54 -23.37 -6.79
C ALA A 382 -14.18 -22.80 -7.18
N GLY A 383 -14.19 -21.64 -7.84
CA GLY A 383 -12.97 -21.02 -8.32
C GLY A 383 -13.17 -19.61 -8.85
N LEU A 384 -12.10 -19.12 -9.46
CA LEU A 384 -12.00 -17.80 -10.07
C LEU A 384 -11.99 -17.97 -11.59
N ILE A 385 -12.94 -17.34 -12.28
CA ILE A 385 -12.89 -17.02 -13.69
C ILE A 385 -12.19 -15.65 -13.83
N PHE A 386 -11.33 -15.52 -14.83
CA PHE A 386 -10.48 -14.34 -15.01
C PHE A 386 -10.12 -14.10 -16.49
N ARG A 387 -9.84 -12.84 -16.83
CA ARG A 387 -9.65 -12.38 -18.23
C ARG A 387 -10.82 -12.85 -19.12
N ALA A 388 -12.04 -12.68 -18.63
CA ALA A 388 -13.21 -13.34 -19.22
C ALA A 388 -14.28 -12.35 -19.68
N SER A 389 -14.78 -12.54 -20.90
CA SER A 389 -15.87 -11.79 -21.52
C SER A 389 -17.07 -12.67 -21.85
N GLN A 390 -18.10 -12.10 -22.48
CA GLN A 390 -19.29 -12.82 -22.96
C GLN A 390 -19.97 -13.68 -21.87
N LEU A 391 -20.06 -13.13 -20.66
CA LEU A 391 -20.65 -13.81 -19.52
C LEU A 391 -22.14 -14.05 -19.73
N GLY A 392 -22.57 -15.28 -19.49
CA GLY A 392 -23.96 -15.71 -19.62
C GLY A 392 -24.35 -16.73 -18.57
N GLN A 393 -25.65 -17.06 -18.54
CA GLN A 393 -26.21 -18.06 -17.64
C GLN A 393 -25.94 -19.48 -18.17
N GLY A 394 -25.12 -20.25 -17.47
CA GLY A 394 -24.77 -21.63 -17.83
C GLY A 394 -23.33 -21.94 -17.46
N GLU A 395 -23.00 -23.23 -17.35
CA GLU A 395 -21.71 -23.70 -16.84
C GLU A 395 -20.51 -23.03 -17.51
N ASP A 396 -20.49 -23.06 -18.84
CA ASP A 396 -19.36 -22.60 -19.66
C ASP A 396 -19.72 -21.43 -20.58
N LEU A 397 -20.84 -20.73 -20.31
CA LEU A 397 -21.19 -19.50 -21.03
C LEU A 397 -20.34 -18.31 -20.56
N TYR A 398 -19.08 -18.33 -20.97
CA TYR A 398 -18.12 -17.24 -20.88
C TYR A 398 -16.92 -17.55 -21.77
N SER A 399 -16.23 -16.49 -22.19
CA SER A 399 -15.02 -16.58 -22.98
C SER A 399 -13.85 -16.12 -22.13
N GLY A 400 -13.08 -17.06 -21.55
CA GLY A 400 -11.98 -16.73 -20.64
C GLY A 400 -11.46 -17.93 -19.84
N TYR A 401 -10.63 -17.67 -18.84
CA TYR A 401 -9.99 -18.71 -18.02
C TYR A 401 -10.76 -18.99 -16.74
N TYR A 402 -10.67 -20.22 -16.23
CA TYR A 402 -11.10 -20.58 -14.89
C TYR A 402 -10.05 -21.42 -14.18
N ALA A 403 -9.79 -21.07 -12.92
CA ALA A 403 -8.99 -21.86 -12.00
C ALA A 403 -9.79 -22.11 -10.72
N GLY A 404 -9.93 -23.38 -10.34
CA GLY A 404 -10.79 -23.77 -9.22
C GLY A 404 -10.33 -24.99 -8.47
N ILE A 405 -10.96 -25.20 -7.31
CA ILE A 405 -10.77 -26.34 -6.42
C ILE A 405 -12.05 -27.18 -6.36
N SER A 406 -11.88 -28.48 -6.19
CA SER A 406 -12.97 -29.45 -6.10
C SER A 406 -12.88 -30.29 -4.84
N ALA A 407 -14.03 -30.49 -4.17
CA ALA A 407 -14.15 -31.46 -3.08
C ALA A 407 -13.85 -32.91 -3.53
N SER A 408 -13.88 -33.19 -4.83
CA SER A 408 -13.45 -34.48 -5.41
C SER A 408 -11.93 -34.66 -5.47
N GLY A 409 -11.17 -33.69 -4.96
CA GLY A 409 -9.74 -33.82 -4.71
C GLY A 409 -8.84 -33.37 -5.85
N TYR A 410 -9.22 -32.29 -6.54
CA TYR A 410 -8.39 -31.71 -7.61
C TYR A 410 -8.38 -30.18 -7.63
N ILE A 411 -7.34 -29.65 -8.26
CA ILE A 411 -7.25 -28.26 -8.74
C ILE A 411 -7.29 -28.33 -10.26
N VAL A 412 -8.06 -27.45 -10.89
CA VAL A 412 -8.18 -27.39 -12.35
C VAL A 412 -7.88 -25.98 -12.84
N LEU A 413 -7.21 -25.90 -13.98
CA LEU A 413 -7.11 -24.73 -14.83
C LEU A 413 -7.70 -25.10 -16.19
N GLY A 414 -8.61 -24.29 -16.70
CA GLY A 414 -9.14 -24.44 -18.05
C GLY A 414 -9.59 -23.12 -18.63
N ARG A 415 -10.11 -23.18 -19.86
CA ARG A 415 -10.72 -22.04 -20.54
C ARG A 415 -12.07 -22.43 -21.10
N ALA A 416 -13.02 -21.51 -21.04
CA ALA A 416 -14.27 -21.60 -21.80
C ALA A 416 -14.19 -20.64 -23.00
N VAL A 417 -14.81 -21.02 -24.11
CA VAL A 417 -14.95 -20.19 -25.31
C VAL A 417 -16.41 -20.22 -25.74
N VAL A 418 -17.03 -19.05 -25.90
CA VAL A 418 -18.38 -18.93 -26.45
C VAL A 418 -18.32 -18.66 -27.94
N GLU A 419 -18.91 -19.55 -28.72
CA GLU A 419 -19.12 -19.38 -30.16
C GLU A 419 -20.59 -19.61 -30.49
N ASN A 420 -21.20 -18.70 -31.25
CA ASN A 420 -22.62 -18.77 -31.63
C ASN A 420 -23.57 -19.00 -30.43
N GLY A 421 -23.27 -18.37 -29.29
CA GLY A 421 -24.06 -18.48 -28.06
C GLY A 421 -23.89 -19.79 -27.29
N THR A 422 -22.98 -20.68 -27.72
CA THR A 422 -22.68 -21.95 -27.06
C THR A 422 -21.29 -21.90 -26.44
N GLY A 423 -21.20 -22.19 -25.14
CA GLY A 423 -19.95 -22.26 -24.39
C GLY A 423 -19.32 -23.64 -24.47
N THR A 424 -18.03 -23.71 -24.84
CA THR A 424 -17.25 -24.95 -24.88
C THR A 424 -16.12 -24.87 -23.87
N TRP A 425 -16.03 -25.86 -22.98
CA TRP A 425 -14.97 -25.98 -21.99
C TRP A 425 -13.76 -26.75 -22.51
N HIS A 426 -12.57 -26.22 -22.24
CA HIS A 426 -11.29 -26.84 -22.53
C HIS A 426 -10.46 -26.90 -21.25
N GLU A 427 -10.24 -28.11 -20.73
CA GLU A 427 -9.28 -28.31 -19.64
C GLU A 427 -7.86 -28.08 -20.16
N LEU A 428 -7.11 -27.21 -19.48
CA LEU A 428 -5.72 -26.90 -19.81
C LEU A 428 -4.77 -27.69 -18.91
N HIS A 429 -5.11 -27.79 -17.62
CA HIS A 429 -4.32 -28.53 -16.65
C HIS A 429 -5.16 -28.99 -15.46
N ARG A 430 -4.83 -30.16 -14.90
CA ARG A 430 -5.47 -30.69 -13.69
C ARG A 430 -4.45 -31.36 -12.79
N VAL A 431 -4.49 -31.00 -11.51
CA VAL A 431 -3.73 -31.64 -10.44
C VAL A 431 -4.70 -32.48 -9.61
N LYS A 432 -4.49 -33.80 -9.55
CA LYS A 432 -5.30 -34.74 -8.76
C LYS A 432 -4.63 -35.05 -7.42
N GLY A 433 -5.40 -35.59 -6.48
CA GLY A 433 -4.89 -36.02 -5.17
C GLY A 433 -4.66 -34.87 -4.18
N VAL A 434 -5.31 -33.72 -4.42
CA VAL A 434 -5.26 -32.57 -3.51
C VAL A 434 -6.39 -32.73 -2.50
N ALA A 435 -6.08 -32.85 -1.21
CA ALA A 435 -7.11 -32.98 -0.17
C ALA A 435 -7.87 -31.65 0.00
N ILE A 436 -9.07 -31.58 -0.59
CA ILE A 436 -9.99 -30.45 -0.44
C ILE A 436 -11.16 -30.88 0.45
N GLU A 437 -11.23 -30.32 1.65
CA GLU A 437 -12.26 -30.62 2.65
C GLU A 437 -13.38 -29.58 2.58
N THR A 438 -14.61 -30.02 2.82
CA THR A 438 -15.73 -29.08 3.01
C THR A 438 -15.58 -28.34 4.34
N SER A 439 -16.14 -27.13 4.42
CA SER A 439 -16.08 -26.23 5.57
C SER A 439 -14.68 -25.72 5.94
N LYS A 440 -13.65 -26.09 5.18
CA LYS A 440 -12.29 -25.56 5.31
C LYS A 440 -12.07 -24.41 4.34
N ARG A 441 -11.44 -23.35 4.83
CA ARG A 441 -11.06 -22.18 4.03
C ARG A 441 -9.77 -22.47 3.27
N TYR A 442 -9.76 -22.12 1.99
CA TYR A 442 -8.61 -22.21 1.09
C TYR A 442 -8.30 -20.84 0.50
N HIS A 443 -7.05 -20.40 0.63
CA HIS A 443 -6.56 -19.23 -0.07
C HIS A 443 -6.19 -19.63 -1.50
N LEU A 444 -6.87 -19.07 -2.49
CA LEU A 444 -6.59 -19.26 -3.92
C LEU A 444 -6.02 -17.95 -4.48
N ARG A 445 -4.85 -18.04 -5.11
CA ARG A 445 -4.24 -16.94 -5.85
C ARG A 445 -4.02 -17.30 -7.30
N ILE A 446 -4.44 -16.42 -8.20
CA ILE A 446 -4.15 -16.51 -9.63
C ILE A 446 -3.17 -15.39 -9.96
N ARG A 447 -2.01 -15.71 -10.54
CA ARG A 447 -1.13 -14.73 -11.19
C ARG A 447 -1.23 -14.95 -12.68
N ALA A 448 -1.90 -14.06 -13.39
CA ALA A 448 -2.02 -14.09 -14.83
C ALA A 448 -1.27 -12.87 -15.39
N VAL A 449 -0.06 -13.08 -15.89
CA VAL A 449 0.84 -12.03 -16.38
C VAL A 449 1.39 -12.43 -17.74
N GLY A 450 1.20 -11.59 -18.75
CA GLY A 450 1.46 -11.98 -20.14
C GLY A 450 0.68 -13.24 -20.50
N ASN A 451 1.37 -14.24 -21.05
CA ASN A 451 0.79 -15.56 -21.34
C ASN A 451 0.95 -16.59 -20.19
N LYS A 452 1.63 -16.21 -19.10
CA LYS A 452 1.87 -17.10 -17.97
C LYS A 452 0.74 -17.01 -16.95
N ILE A 453 0.25 -18.17 -16.53
CA ILE A 453 -0.79 -18.34 -15.53
C ILE A 453 -0.26 -19.26 -14.43
N ASP A 454 -0.12 -18.73 -13.22
CA ASP A 454 0.13 -19.50 -12.02
C ASP A 454 -1.13 -19.60 -11.16
N VAL A 455 -1.47 -20.81 -10.72
CA VAL A 455 -2.53 -21.10 -9.76
C VAL A 455 -1.89 -21.57 -8.45
N LEU A 456 -2.01 -20.78 -7.39
CA LEU A 456 -1.47 -21.06 -6.07
C LEU A 456 -2.60 -21.36 -5.08
N LEU A 457 -2.42 -22.38 -4.24
CA LEU A 457 -3.40 -22.78 -3.24
C LEU A 457 -2.71 -23.05 -1.90
N GLY A 458 -3.17 -22.39 -0.84
CA GLY A 458 -2.63 -22.54 0.52
C GLY A 458 -1.39 -21.68 0.77
N ASP A 459 -0.19 -22.26 0.65
CA ASP A 459 1.10 -21.66 1.07
C ASP A 459 1.52 -20.38 0.29
N MET A 460 0.82 -20.05 -0.79
CA MET A 460 1.05 -18.90 -1.68
C MET A 460 2.46 -18.76 -2.28
N GLY A 461 3.38 -19.68 -2.02
CA GLY A 461 4.78 -19.62 -2.43
C GLY A 461 5.13 -20.64 -3.53
N THR A 462 4.28 -21.62 -3.80
CA THR A 462 4.48 -22.53 -4.94
C THR A 462 3.21 -22.69 -5.77
N PRO A 463 3.24 -22.34 -7.06
CA PRO A 463 2.17 -22.69 -7.98
C PRO A 463 1.87 -24.19 -7.94
N LYS A 464 0.60 -24.53 -7.72
CA LYS A 464 0.09 -25.89 -7.94
C LYS A 464 -0.05 -26.16 -9.44
N ILE A 465 -0.32 -25.12 -10.23
CA ILE A 465 -0.30 -25.14 -11.68
C ILE A 465 0.53 -23.94 -12.15
N THR A 466 1.48 -24.16 -13.05
CA THR A 466 2.08 -23.12 -13.89
C THR A 466 1.79 -23.51 -15.33
N PHE A 467 1.17 -22.60 -16.07
CA PHE A 467 0.76 -22.82 -17.45
C PHE A 467 1.22 -21.63 -18.29
N GLU A 468 1.82 -21.91 -19.44
CA GLU A 468 2.12 -20.90 -20.45
C GLU A 468 1.19 -21.12 -21.63
N ASP A 469 0.38 -20.10 -21.93
CA ASP A 469 -0.49 -20.16 -23.09
C ASP A 469 0.34 -19.94 -24.37
N GLY A 470 0.47 -21.00 -25.18
CA GLY A 470 1.28 -21.03 -26.41
C GLY A 470 0.62 -20.37 -27.62
N GLU A 471 -0.68 -20.07 -27.53
CA GLU A 471 -1.39 -19.25 -28.52
C GLU A 471 -1.08 -17.78 -28.22
N ARG A 472 0.00 -17.29 -28.83
CA ARG A 472 0.54 -15.92 -28.75
C ARG A 472 -0.57 -14.85 -28.71
N ILE A 473 -0.83 -14.24 -27.55
CA ILE A 473 -1.58 -12.97 -27.48
C ILE A 473 -0.58 -11.83 -27.69
N GLY A 474 -0.39 -11.43 -28.95
CA GLY A 474 0.32 -10.21 -29.32
C GLY A 474 -0.67 -9.20 -29.89
N GLN A 475 -0.70 -8.00 -29.29
CA GLN A 475 -1.42 -6.79 -29.71
C GLN A 475 -2.90 -6.94 -30.11
N TRP A 476 -3.71 -6.22 -29.34
CA TRP A 476 -5.15 -6.07 -29.44
C TRP A 476 -5.58 -5.20 -30.63
N ASP A 477 -5.27 -5.60 -31.88
CA ASP A 477 -5.89 -5.10 -33.12
C ASP A 477 -5.80 -6.16 -34.25
N ALA A 478 -6.82 -6.17 -35.14
CA ALA A 478 -7.34 -7.31 -35.92
C ALA A 478 -6.61 -7.70 -37.26
N PRO A 479 -7.14 -8.61 -38.12
CA PRO A 479 -6.82 -10.04 -38.18
C PRO A 479 -6.21 -10.53 -39.53
N ALA A 480 -5.62 -11.74 -39.54
CA ALA A 480 -5.66 -12.62 -40.71
C ALA A 480 -5.35 -14.10 -40.36
N SER A 481 -6.30 -14.97 -40.74
CA SER A 481 -6.23 -16.44 -40.86
C SER A 481 -6.18 -17.28 -39.57
N GLY A 482 -7.30 -17.98 -39.31
CA GLY A 482 -7.37 -19.25 -38.55
C GLY A 482 -7.14 -19.21 -37.04
N THR A 483 -6.95 -18.04 -36.45
CA THR A 483 -6.64 -17.86 -35.02
C THR A 483 -7.74 -16.99 -34.39
N VAL A 484 -8.26 -17.37 -33.22
CA VAL A 484 -9.32 -16.62 -32.53
C VAL A 484 -8.80 -15.21 -32.20
N VAL A 485 -9.40 -14.21 -32.82
CA VAL A 485 -9.07 -12.79 -32.66
C VAL A 485 -9.98 -12.24 -31.56
N TRP A 486 -9.39 -11.86 -30.43
CA TRP A 486 -10.09 -11.11 -29.39
C TRP A 486 -10.15 -9.63 -29.82
N SER A 487 -11.22 -9.23 -30.50
CA SER A 487 -11.46 -7.84 -30.87
C SER A 487 -11.68 -6.97 -29.62
N ASN A 488 -11.07 -5.79 -29.61
CA ASN A 488 -11.14 -4.76 -28.58
C ASN A 488 -12.53 -4.09 -28.43
N GLU A 489 -13.60 -4.75 -28.86
CA GLU A 489 -14.94 -4.16 -28.89
C GLU A 489 -15.87 -5.02 -28.04
N THR A 490 -16.35 -4.43 -26.93
CA THR A 490 -17.55 -4.83 -26.17
C THR A 490 -17.47 -6.07 -25.27
N GLY A 491 -16.57 -6.11 -24.27
CA GLY A 491 -16.63 -7.17 -23.26
C GLY A 491 -16.04 -6.82 -21.91
N THR A 492 -16.92 -6.67 -20.90
CA THR A 492 -16.65 -6.85 -19.46
C THR A 492 -15.57 -7.91 -19.23
N LYS A 493 -14.47 -7.60 -18.50
CA LYS A 493 -13.42 -8.59 -18.16
C LYS A 493 -13.41 -8.85 -16.66
N ALA A 494 -14.37 -9.62 -16.20
CA ALA A 494 -14.63 -9.69 -14.77
C ALA A 494 -13.73 -10.65 -13.99
N VAL A 495 -13.63 -10.40 -12.68
CA VAL A 495 -13.27 -11.41 -11.68
C VAL A 495 -14.55 -12.09 -11.29
N ILE A 496 -14.64 -13.37 -11.60
CA ILE A 496 -15.90 -14.09 -11.62
C ILE A 496 -15.79 -15.30 -10.73
N PHE A 497 -16.79 -15.55 -9.91
CA PHE A 497 -16.92 -16.83 -9.22
C PHE A 497 -17.64 -17.79 -10.12
N LYS A 498 -17.18 -19.04 -10.24
CA LYS A 498 -18.00 -20.12 -10.77
C LYS A 498 -18.17 -21.14 -9.67
N SER A 499 -19.41 -21.37 -9.28
CA SER A 499 -19.80 -22.37 -8.28
C SER A 499 -20.72 -23.38 -8.94
N THR A 500 -20.51 -24.65 -8.67
CA THR A 500 -21.50 -25.69 -8.95
C THR A 500 -22.35 -25.96 -7.71
N HIS A 501 -22.78 -24.90 -7.01
CA HIS A 501 -23.60 -24.81 -5.77
C HIS A 501 -22.80 -24.74 -4.44
N GLY A 502 -23.30 -24.00 -3.45
CA GLY A 502 -22.92 -24.14 -2.03
C GLY A 502 -21.45 -23.88 -1.68
N ALA A 503 -20.93 -22.70 -2.00
CA ALA A 503 -19.61 -22.22 -1.60
C ALA A 503 -19.71 -20.87 -0.85
N ARG A 504 -18.86 -20.66 0.17
CA ARG A 504 -18.61 -19.34 0.78
C ARG A 504 -17.34 -18.78 0.21
N ILE A 505 -17.36 -17.52 -0.20
CA ILE A 505 -16.19 -16.89 -0.77
C ILE A 505 -16.00 -15.52 -0.14
N ARG A 506 -14.78 -15.24 0.29
CA ARG A 506 -14.39 -13.90 0.69
C ARG A 506 -13.28 -13.45 -0.24
N ILE A 507 -13.56 -12.44 -1.05
CA ILE A 507 -12.49 -11.81 -1.81
C ILE A 507 -11.69 -10.98 -0.82
N ARG A 508 -10.37 -11.04 -0.94
CA ARG A 508 -9.54 -10.12 -0.17
C ARG A 508 -9.10 -8.97 -1.04
N TRP A 509 -8.67 -9.25 -2.27
CA TRP A 509 -8.03 -8.27 -3.14
C TRP A 509 -8.04 -8.70 -4.61
N ILE A 510 -8.28 -7.75 -5.51
CA ILE A 510 -8.11 -7.87 -6.96
C ILE A 510 -7.15 -6.75 -7.39
N HIS A 511 -5.96 -7.09 -7.86
CA HIS A 511 -4.93 -6.08 -8.15
C HIS A 511 -4.54 -6.05 -9.64
N ARG A 512 -4.40 -4.82 -10.18
CA ARG A 512 -3.77 -4.57 -11.49
C ARG A 512 -2.26 -4.40 -11.32
N SER A 513 -1.50 -5.19 -12.07
CA SER A 513 -0.06 -5.02 -12.37
C SER A 513 0.99 -5.68 -11.46
N ILE A 514 1.72 -6.63 -12.06
CA ILE A 514 3.19 -6.76 -12.32
C ILE A 514 4.24 -6.01 -11.47
N HIS A 515 3.93 -4.95 -10.72
CA HIS A 515 4.95 -4.14 -10.05
C HIS A 515 5.37 -4.63 -8.66
N GLU A 516 4.73 -5.67 -8.14
CA GLU A 516 4.99 -6.17 -6.78
C GLU A 516 5.39 -7.67 -6.73
N TYR A 517 5.36 -8.42 -7.84
CA TYR A 517 5.48 -9.90 -7.76
C TYR A 517 6.19 -10.64 -8.92
N LEU A 518 6.94 -9.98 -9.83
CA LEU A 518 7.74 -10.71 -10.85
C LEU A 518 9.25 -10.79 -10.51
N PRO A 519 9.90 -11.96 -10.69
CA PRO A 519 11.36 -12.08 -10.68
C PRO A 519 12.01 -11.50 -11.96
N GLU A 520 13.22 -10.95 -11.80
CA GLU A 520 13.97 -10.04 -12.70
C GLU A 520 14.37 -10.53 -14.11
N THR A 521 14.03 -11.73 -14.56
CA THR A 521 14.58 -12.21 -15.85
C THR A 521 13.89 -11.68 -17.11
N GLU A 522 12.73 -11.02 -17.00
CA GLU A 522 11.98 -10.50 -18.17
C GLU A 522 11.80 -8.96 -18.19
N TYR A 523 12.43 -8.23 -17.26
CA TYR A 523 12.13 -6.80 -17.05
C TYR A 523 12.93 -5.81 -17.91
N VAL A 524 13.91 -6.27 -18.69
CA VAL A 524 14.91 -5.37 -19.31
C VAL A 524 14.49 -4.84 -20.70
N GLU A 525 13.58 -5.49 -21.42
CA GLU A 525 13.23 -5.07 -22.80
C GLU A 525 12.10 -4.02 -22.91
N THR A 526 11.25 -3.86 -21.89
CA THR A 526 10.07 -2.97 -21.98
C THR A 526 10.29 -1.55 -21.46
N ARG A 527 11.28 -1.32 -20.58
CA ARG A 527 11.55 0.03 -20.04
C ARG A 527 12.25 0.98 -21.01
N SER A 528 13.01 0.49 -21.98
CA SER A 528 13.70 1.33 -22.96
C SER A 528 12.77 1.94 -24.01
N LYS A 529 11.57 1.38 -24.20
CA LYS A 529 10.56 1.93 -25.14
C LYS A 529 9.53 2.84 -24.49
N ALA A 530 9.21 2.65 -23.19
CA ALA A 530 8.19 3.45 -22.50
C ALA A 530 8.66 4.87 -22.13
N TYR A 531 9.95 5.07 -21.85
CA TYR A 531 10.50 6.40 -21.55
C TYR A 531 10.61 7.32 -22.79
N CYS A 532 10.59 6.76 -24.02
CA CYS A 532 10.56 7.55 -25.25
C CYS A 532 9.15 7.93 -25.72
N TYR A 533 8.08 7.40 -25.10
CA TYR A 533 6.70 7.70 -25.52
C TYR A 533 6.00 8.81 -24.71
N HIS A 534 6.64 9.35 -23.67
CA HIS A 534 6.06 10.37 -22.78
C HIS A 534 6.56 11.81 -23.00
N GLN A 535 7.27 12.10 -24.11
CA GLN A 535 7.72 13.47 -24.44
C GLN A 535 7.19 14.05 -25.75
N HIS A 536 6.25 13.41 -26.45
CA HIS A 536 5.66 14.00 -27.65
C HIS A 536 4.14 13.92 -27.61
N LEU A 537 3.50 14.97 -27.10
CA LEU A 537 2.17 15.42 -27.52
C LEU A 537 1.90 16.85 -26.98
N TYR A 538 2.72 17.83 -27.40
CA TYR A 538 2.33 19.24 -27.52
C TYR A 538 3.31 19.94 -28.47
N SER A 539 2.89 20.17 -29.72
CA SER A 539 3.11 21.42 -30.46
C SER A 539 2.75 21.21 -31.94
N GLY A 540 1.72 21.92 -32.41
CA GLY A 540 1.41 22.03 -33.82
C GLY A 540 2.40 22.95 -34.56
N VAL A 541 2.79 22.50 -35.76
CA VAL A 541 3.13 23.22 -37.01
C VAL A 541 4.26 24.27 -37.01
N VAL A 542 5.32 24.04 -37.80
CA VAL A 542 5.82 24.88 -38.95
C VAL A 542 6.95 24.11 -39.67
N PHE A 543 6.89 24.03 -41.00
CA PHE A 543 7.97 23.53 -41.88
C PHE A 543 9.07 24.58 -42.08
N VAL A 544 10.34 24.23 -41.84
CA VAL A 544 11.53 24.88 -42.42
C VAL A 544 12.60 23.79 -42.68
N PRO A 545 13.20 23.69 -43.88
CA PRO A 545 14.19 22.66 -44.19
C PRO A 545 15.61 23.06 -43.78
N ASP A 546 16.42 22.03 -43.52
CA ASP A 546 17.89 22.01 -43.42
C ASP A 546 18.55 22.68 -42.21
N LEU A 547 18.89 21.86 -41.21
CA LEU A 547 20.16 21.98 -40.47
C LEU A 547 20.52 20.65 -39.76
N ASN A 548 21.73 20.20 -40.05
CA ASN A 548 22.40 18.94 -39.68
C ASN A 548 22.02 18.30 -38.34
N VAL A 549 21.48 17.08 -38.41
CA VAL A 549 21.39 16.13 -37.29
C VAL A 549 22.80 15.71 -36.88
N ILE A 550 23.21 16.08 -35.66
CA ILE A 550 24.31 15.41 -34.96
C ILE A 550 23.84 13.97 -34.70
N LYS A 551 24.50 12.99 -35.35
CA LYS A 551 24.30 11.57 -35.05
C LYS A 551 24.73 11.30 -33.60
N VAL A 552 23.76 11.10 -32.72
CA VAL A 552 23.99 10.39 -31.46
C VAL A 552 24.00 8.89 -31.78
N PRO A 553 25.04 8.11 -31.44
CA PRO A 553 25.10 6.70 -31.80
C PRO A 553 24.02 5.89 -31.07
N ALA A 554 23.45 4.91 -31.77
CA ALA A 554 22.54 3.93 -31.20
C ALA A 554 23.21 3.13 -30.07
N PHE A 555 22.60 3.08 -28.89
CA PHE A 555 23.02 2.19 -27.81
C PHE A 555 22.64 0.75 -28.16
N SER A 556 23.64 -0.04 -28.53
CA SER A 556 23.63 -1.50 -28.52
C SER A 556 23.49 -2.01 -27.08
N MET A 557 22.70 -3.07 -26.86
CA MET A 557 22.70 -3.83 -25.61
C MET A 557 24.01 -4.63 -25.46
N ALA A 558 25.08 -3.93 -25.14
CA ALA A 558 26.21 -4.50 -24.42
C ALA A 558 25.89 -4.46 -22.91
N LYS A 559 26.42 -5.41 -22.13
CA LYS A 559 26.54 -5.27 -20.66
C LYS A 559 27.02 -3.85 -20.35
N PRO A 560 26.52 -3.16 -19.31
CA PRO A 560 26.96 -1.79 -19.04
C PRO A 560 28.47 -1.79 -18.93
N GLU A 561 29.16 -1.19 -19.90
CA GLU A 561 30.62 -1.31 -20.04
C GLU A 561 31.39 -0.61 -18.90
N THR A 562 30.70 0.06 -17.97
CA THR A 562 31.33 0.66 -16.80
C THR A 562 30.48 0.46 -15.53
N LYS A 563 30.90 -0.45 -14.65
CA LYS A 563 30.43 -0.54 -13.26
C LYS A 563 30.63 0.80 -12.53
N PHE A 564 29.67 1.20 -11.68
CA PHE A 564 29.79 2.43 -10.87
C PHE A 564 31.00 2.35 -9.94
N ASN A 565 31.77 3.45 -9.84
CA ASN A 565 32.96 3.49 -9.01
C ASN A 565 32.65 3.96 -7.58
N LEU A 566 32.78 3.06 -6.59
CA LEU A 566 32.61 3.39 -5.17
C LEU A 566 33.90 3.85 -4.48
N GLY A 567 35.03 3.91 -5.20
CA GLY A 567 36.32 4.25 -4.60
C GLY A 567 36.85 3.15 -3.69
N SER A 568 37.52 3.53 -2.60
CA SER A 568 38.00 2.60 -1.58
C SER A 568 36.87 2.31 -0.58
N VAL A 569 36.47 1.04 -0.45
CA VAL A 569 35.34 0.64 0.41
C VAL A 569 35.82 -0.21 1.57
N LEU A 570 35.45 0.16 2.79
CA LEU A 570 35.71 -0.60 4.02
C LEU A 570 34.41 -1.14 4.61
N VAL A 571 34.30 -2.46 4.75
CA VAL A 571 33.14 -3.14 5.38
C VAL A 571 33.48 -3.55 6.81
N VAL A 572 32.86 -2.89 7.79
CA VAL A 572 32.96 -3.25 9.21
C VAL A 572 31.97 -4.39 9.49
N GLY A 573 32.47 -5.52 10.01
CA GLY A 573 31.74 -6.79 10.07
C GLY A 573 31.76 -7.57 8.75
N GLY A 574 32.73 -7.30 7.86
CA GLY A 574 32.77 -7.86 6.51
C GLY A 574 32.93 -9.38 6.43
N CYS A 575 33.35 -10.05 7.51
CA CYS A 575 33.40 -11.52 7.57
C CYS A 575 32.12 -12.14 8.18
N GLY A 576 31.17 -11.30 8.62
CA GLY A 576 29.88 -11.70 9.17
C GLY A 576 28.86 -12.14 8.11
N PHE A 577 27.65 -12.47 8.56
CA PHE A 577 26.55 -12.92 7.71
C PHE A 577 26.24 -11.90 6.60
N LEU A 578 25.66 -10.74 6.94
CA LEU A 578 25.33 -9.70 5.95
C LEU A 578 26.59 -9.11 5.27
N GLY A 579 27.64 -8.86 6.05
CA GLY A 579 28.89 -8.27 5.55
C GLY A 579 29.52 -9.09 4.41
N SER A 580 29.48 -10.42 4.47
CA SER A 580 30.02 -11.28 3.41
C SER A 580 29.25 -11.19 2.08
N HIS A 581 27.94 -10.93 2.13
CA HIS A 581 27.12 -10.66 0.93
C HIS A 581 27.48 -9.31 0.31
N ILE A 582 27.69 -8.29 1.14
CA ILE A 582 28.14 -6.96 0.68
C ILE A 582 29.52 -7.05 0.02
N VAL A 583 30.49 -7.70 0.67
CA VAL A 583 31.83 -7.91 0.12
C VAL A 583 31.79 -8.65 -1.21
N ARG A 584 30.95 -9.69 -1.33
CA ARG A 584 30.76 -10.41 -2.60
C ARG A 584 30.26 -9.48 -3.71
N MET A 585 29.18 -8.73 -3.46
CA MET A 585 28.60 -7.83 -4.46
C MET A 585 29.52 -6.65 -4.83
N LEU A 586 30.37 -6.17 -3.90
CA LEU A 586 31.39 -5.16 -4.19
C LEU A 586 32.39 -5.64 -5.26
N LEU A 587 32.78 -6.91 -5.22
CA LEU A 587 33.69 -7.53 -6.21
C LEU A 587 32.95 -7.82 -7.53
N ASP A 588 31.74 -8.37 -7.43
CA ASP A 588 31.00 -8.89 -8.57
C ASP A 588 30.34 -7.79 -9.41
N ASP A 589 29.81 -6.73 -8.77
CA ASP A 589 28.88 -5.79 -9.42
C ASP A 589 29.39 -4.33 -9.46
N TYR A 590 30.36 -3.97 -8.64
CA TYR A 590 30.88 -2.60 -8.53
C TYR A 590 32.35 -2.48 -8.97
N LYS A 591 32.75 -1.24 -9.34
CA LYS A 591 34.16 -0.89 -9.50
C LYS A 591 34.61 -0.27 -8.18
N CYS A 592 35.64 -0.83 -7.58
CA CYS A 592 36.27 -0.30 -6.38
C CYS A 592 37.77 -0.14 -6.65
N SER A 593 38.39 0.92 -6.11
CA SER A 593 39.86 1.03 -6.14
C SER A 593 40.50 0.07 -5.14
N ALA A 594 39.82 -0.20 -4.02
CA ALA A 594 40.17 -1.22 -3.04
C ALA A 594 38.91 -1.67 -2.30
N VAL A 595 38.88 -2.93 -1.86
CA VAL A 595 37.86 -3.46 -0.95
C VAL A 595 38.58 -4.00 0.29
N SER A 596 38.20 -3.50 1.46
CA SER A 596 38.74 -3.93 2.74
C SER A 596 37.62 -4.39 3.67
N ALA A 597 37.92 -5.33 4.55
CA ALA A 597 37.02 -5.80 5.58
C ALA A 597 37.70 -5.75 6.95
N VAL A 598 36.98 -5.22 7.94
CA VAL A 598 37.37 -5.26 9.35
C VAL A 598 36.41 -6.17 10.08
N ASP A 599 36.96 -7.07 10.90
CA ASP A 599 36.19 -7.91 11.80
C ASP A 599 37.03 -8.21 13.07
N LEU A 600 36.39 -8.70 14.13
CA LEU A 600 37.12 -9.11 15.34
C LEU A 600 38.13 -10.22 15.02
N ARG A 601 37.77 -11.11 14.09
CA ARG A 601 38.63 -12.17 13.55
C ARG A 601 38.26 -12.43 12.08
N CYS A 602 39.17 -12.15 11.17
CA CYS A 602 38.98 -12.34 9.74
C CYS A 602 39.36 -13.77 9.29
N THR A 603 38.77 -14.80 9.93
CA THR A 603 39.09 -16.22 9.65
C THR A 603 38.06 -16.93 8.76
N ARG A 604 36.91 -16.31 8.50
CA ARG A 604 35.80 -16.90 7.73
C ARG A 604 35.38 -15.97 6.59
N ASN A 605 34.66 -16.52 5.59
CA ASN A 605 34.11 -15.76 4.48
C ASN A 605 35.14 -14.89 3.72
N ARG A 606 36.39 -15.37 3.65
CA ARG A 606 37.46 -14.67 2.94
C ARG A 606 37.32 -14.83 1.43
N ARG A 607 37.63 -13.78 0.67
CA ARG A 607 37.62 -13.74 -0.79
C ARG A 607 38.90 -13.14 -1.32
N GLU A 608 39.36 -13.61 -2.47
CA GLU A 608 40.47 -12.99 -3.19
C GLU A 608 40.10 -11.56 -3.61
N GLY A 609 41.09 -10.66 -3.64
CA GLY A 609 40.86 -9.26 -3.97
C GLY A 609 40.37 -8.38 -2.81
N VAL A 610 40.28 -8.91 -1.59
CA VAL A 610 39.87 -8.17 -0.38
C VAL A 610 41.00 -8.12 0.66
N GLN A 611 41.26 -6.95 1.23
CA GLN A 611 42.19 -6.78 2.35
C GLN A 611 41.44 -7.00 3.67
N TYR A 612 42.02 -7.79 4.58
CA TYR A 612 41.37 -8.18 5.83
C TYR A 612 42.18 -7.70 7.03
N HIS A 613 41.52 -7.00 7.95
CA HIS A 613 42.16 -6.41 9.12
C HIS A 613 41.45 -6.88 10.39
N ASP A 614 42.18 -7.61 11.25
CA ASP A 614 41.71 -7.95 12.58
C ASP A 614 41.70 -6.67 13.45
N ALA A 615 40.51 -6.28 13.91
CA ALA A 615 40.31 -5.16 14.83
C ALA A 615 39.00 -5.29 15.62
N ASP A 616 39.07 -5.00 16.92
CA ASP A 616 37.88 -4.81 17.76
C ASP A 616 37.38 -3.38 17.57
N ILE A 617 36.12 -3.20 17.15
CA ILE A 617 35.53 -1.87 16.93
C ILE A 617 35.40 -1.05 18.22
N THR A 618 35.56 -1.67 19.38
CA THR A 618 35.59 -1.01 20.70
C THR A 618 36.99 -0.51 21.07
N ASN A 619 38.01 -0.86 20.28
CA ASN A 619 39.37 -0.35 20.40
C ASN A 619 39.62 0.78 19.38
N ALA A 620 39.47 2.02 19.85
CA ALA A 620 39.60 3.21 19.01
C ALA A 620 40.96 3.37 18.33
N GLU A 621 42.05 3.10 19.05
CA GLU A 621 43.42 3.24 18.50
C GLU A 621 43.65 2.28 17.35
N ARG A 622 43.24 1.01 17.52
CA ARG A 622 43.38 0.00 16.47
C ARG A 622 42.49 0.31 15.28
N LEU A 623 41.24 0.73 15.50
CA LEU A 623 40.32 1.04 14.41
C LEU A 623 40.81 2.25 13.59
N VAL A 624 41.28 3.30 14.25
CA VAL A 624 41.89 4.48 13.60
C VAL A 624 43.11 4.08 12.79
N SER A 625 43.99 3.21 13.33
CA SER A 625 45.15 2.69 12.58
C SER A 625 44.74 1.99 11.29
N VAL A 626 43.64 1.22 11.29
CA VAL A 626 43.15 0.57 10.06
C VAL A 626 42.57 1.60 9.09
N PHE A 627 41.85 2.61 9.57
CA PHE A 627 41.31 3.66 8.71
C PHE A 627 42.41 4.53 8.09
N ASP A 628 43.50 4.78 8.83
CA ASP A 628 44.68 5.51 8.33
C ASP A 628 45.44 4.68 7.27
N GLU A 629 45.46 3.34 7.39
CA GLU A 629 46.04 2.41 6.42
C GLU A 629 45.18 2.31 5.14
N VAL A 630 43.87 2.11 5.29
CA VAL A 630 42.93 1.83 4.18
C VAL A 630 42.49 3.09 3.44
N ARG A 631 42.39 4.23 4.15
CA ARG A 631 41.88 5.52 3.67
C ARG A 631 40.58 5.37 2.86
N PRO A 632 39.50 4.82 3.46
CA PRO A 632 38.28 4.51 2.72
C PRO A 632 37.50 5.78 2.31
N ASP A 633 36.93 5.75 1.11
CA ASP A 633 35.93 6.72 0.65
C ASP A 633 34.55 6.39 1.24
N VAL A 634 34.24 5.10 1.35
CA VAL A 634 32.96 4.56 1.82
C VAL A 634 33.19 3.57 2.94
N VAL A 635 32.39 3.69 4.01
CA VAL A 635 32.31 2.70 5.08
C VAL A 635 30.91 2.11 5.14
N ILE A 636 30.83 0.77 5.19
CA ILE A 636 29.58 0.05 5.42
C ILE A 636 29.68 -0.68 6.75
N HIS A 637 28.90 -0.27 7.74
CA HIS A 637 28.96 -0.78 9.11
C HIS A 637 27.83 -1.76 9.41
N THR A 638 28.19 -3.05 9.43
CA THR A 638 27.27 -4.17 9.67
C THR A 638 27.55 -4.92 10.98
N ALA A 639 28.60 -4.53 11.72
CA ALA A 639 29.01 -5.27 12.90
C ALA A 639 27.98 -5.16 14.04
N SER A 640 27.63 -6.31 14.59
CA SER A 640 26.70 -6.48 15.71
C SER A 640 26.93 -7.85 16.33
N PRO A 641 26.75 -8.02 17.65
CA PRO A 641 26.58 -9.35 18.24
C PRO A 641 25.33 -10.03 17.65
N LEU A 642 25.28 -11.37 17.71
CA LEU A 642 24.08 -12.12 17.35
C LEU A 642 22.93 -11.69 18.26
N ALA A 643 21.73 -11.51 17.70
CA ALA A 643 20.52 -11.09 18.43
C ALA A 643 19.93 -12.25 19.26
N GLN A 644 20.73 -12.81 20.19
CA GLN A 644 20.32 -13.88 21.10
C GLN A 644 20.87 -13.63 22.50
N GLY A 645 20.05 -13.90 23.52
CA GLY A 645 20.43 -13.88 24.94
C GLY A 645 20.08 -12.57 25.66
N ASN A 646 19.50 -12.69 26.86
CA ASN A 646 19.05 -11.56 27.70
C ASN A 646 19.79 -11.47 29.05
N SER A 647 20.89 -12.21 29.23
CA SER A 647 21.68 -12.10 30.47
C SER A 647 22.41 -10.75 30.56
N VAL A 648 22.81 -10.34 31.76
CA VAL A 648 23.58 -9.11 32.00
C VAL A 648 24.83 -9.04 31.12
N VAL A 649 25.61 -10.12 31.05
CA VAL A 649 26.83 -10.20 30.20
C VAL A 649 26.52 -9.97 28.72
N HIS A 650 25.36 -10.42 28.24
CA HIS A 650 24.96 -10.19 26.85
C HIS A 650 24.53 -8.73 26.63
N ARG A 651 23.88 -8.09 27.61
CA ARG A 651 23.52 -6.67 27.56
C ARG A 651 24.77 -5.79 27.52
N ASP A 652 25.77 -6.07 28.34
CA ASP A 652 27.03 -5.32 28.33
C ASP A 652 27.73 -5.43 26.95
N ILE A 653 27.75 -6.62 26.35
CA ILE A 653 28.30 -6.84 25.01
C ILE A 653 27.48 -6.08 23.94
N PHE A 654 26.15 -6.12 24.00
CA PHE A 654 25.30 -5.37 23.07
C PHE A 654 25.57 -3.87 23.15
N TYR A 655 25.61 -3.30 24.36
CA TYR A 655 25.90 -1.87 24.52
C TYR A 655 27.30 -1.52 24.01
N LYS A 656 28.31 -2.26 24.46
CA LYS A 656 29.71 -2.02 24.10
C LYS A 656 29.91 -2.09 22.58
N VAL A 657 29.36 -3.09 21.91
CA VAL A 657 29.57 -3.28 20.47
C VAL A 657 28.64 -2.38 19.63
N ASN A 658 27.33 -2.41 19.88
CA ASN A 658 26.37 -1.67 19.05
C ASN A 658 26.45 -0.16 19.28
N VAL A 659 26.68 0.29 20.52
CA VAL A 659 26.65 1.73 20.85
C VAL A 659 28.08 2.31 20.86
N GLU A 660 28.95 1.83 21.75
CA GLU A 660 30.32 2.39 21.88
C GLU A 660 31.18 2.08 20.67
N GLY A 661 31.07 0.86 20.12
CA GLY A 661 31.74 0.46 18.89
C GLY A 661 31.29 1.30 17.69
N THR A 662 29.98 1.54 17.54
CA THR A 662 29.47 2.42 16.47
C THR A 662 29.95 3.86 16.63
N ARG A 663 30.00 4.39 17.86
CA ARG A 663 30.58 5.72 18.13
C ARG A 663 32.05 5.78 17.68
N THR A 664 32.81 4.73 17.96
CA THR A 664 34.21 4.61 17.56
C THR A 664 34.36 4.57 16.03
N VAL A 665 33.49 3.85 15.33
CA VAL A 665 33.45 3.83 13.85
C VAL A 665 33.15 5.21 13.28
N VAL A 666 32.16 5.92 13.82
CA VAL A 666 31.81 7.28 13.40
C VAL A 666 32.99 8.25 13.55
N GLU A 667 33.67 8.22 14.71
CA GLU A 667 34.83 9.10 14.94
C GLU A 667 36.02 8.74 14.04
N ALA A 668 36.25 7.45 13.76
CA ALA A 668 37.23 7.02 12.78
C ALA A 668 36.89 7.50 11.36
N CYS A 669 35.60 7.46 10.96
CA CYS A 669 35.14 7.99 9.67
C CYS A 669 35.45 9.48 9.52
N LYS A 670 35.11 10.28 10.54
CA LYS A 670 35.39 11.72 10.56
C LYS A 670 36.89 12.02 10.46
N LYS A 671 37.72 11.32 11.24
CA LYS A 671 39.17 11.53 11.25
C LYS A 671 39.82 11.17 9.92
N ALA A 672 39.39 10.08 9.29
CA ALA A 672 39.95 9.61 8.03
C ALA A 672 39.46 10.38 6.79
N GLY A 673 38.40 11.19 6.93
CA GLY A 673 37.79 11.92 5.81
C GLY A 673 36.92 11.03 4.93
N VAL A 674 36.24 10.05 5.52
CA VAL A 674 35.27 9.19 4.83
C VAL A 674 34.11 10.04 4.31
N LYS A 675 33.68 9.79 3.07
CA LYS A 675 32.64 10.56 2.39
C LYS A 675 31.24 10.02 2.70
N ALA A 676 31.09 8.70 2.75
CA ALA A 676 29.81 8.02 2.95
C ALA A 676 29.89 6.91 4.01
N LEU A 677 28.98 6.91 4.97
CA LEU A 677 28.80 5.87 5.98
C LEU A 677 27.38 5.27 5.90
N VAL A 678 27.28 3.99 5.55
CA VAL A 678 26.00 3.27 5.56
C VAL A 678 25.97 2.34 6.77
N PHE A 679 24.97 2.49 7.63
CA PHE A 679 24.82 1.72 8.87
C PHE A 679 23.69 0.70 8.79
N THR A 680 23.94 -0.53 9.25
CA THR A 680 22.89 -1.54 9.43
C THR A 680 22.20 -1.39 10.78
N SER A 681 21.05 -0.73 10.77
CA SER A 681 20.08 -0.67 11.85
C SER A 681 19.16 -1.91 11.82
N SER A 682 17.93 -1.80 12.34
CA SER A 682 16.93 -2.87 12.28
C SER A 682 15.51 -2.32 12.17
N ALA A 683 14.62 -3.01 11.45
CA ALA A 683 13.20 -2.68 11.44
C ALA A 683 12.53 -2.85 12.82
N SER A 684 13.18 -3.50 13.79
CA SER A 684 12.64 -3.65 15.15
C SER A 684 12.73 -2.40 16.00
N VAL A 685 13.50 -1.38 15.58
CA VAL A 685 13.64 -0.12 16.34
C VAL A 685 12.32 0.66 16.43
N ILE A 686 11.34 0.36 15.57
CA ILE A 686 9.98 0.94 15.61
C ILE A 686 8.92 -0.03 16.17
N SER A 687 9.33 -1.19 16.70
CA SER A 687 8.42 -2.19 17.28
C SER A 687 8.50 -2.18 18.81
N ASP A 688 7.34 -2.17 19.46
CA ASP A 688 7.20 -2.36 20.91
C ASP A 688 7.17 -3.85 21.29
N ASN A 689 7.20 -4.72 20.28
CA ASN A 689 7.07 -6.17 20.34
C ASN A 689 5.76 -6.67 20.97
N VAL A 690 4.72 -5.84 20.93
CA VAL A 690 3.38 -6.14 21.47
C VAL A 690 2.30 -5.84 20.42
N SER A 691 2.41 -4.69 19.76
CA SER A 691 1.46 -4.17 18.78
C SER A 691 1.83 -4.60 17.37
N ASP A 692 0.82 -4.78 16.53
CA ASP A 692 1.01 -5.04 15.11
C ASP A 692 1.61 -3.82 14.40
N LEU A 693 2.45 -4.08 13.40
CA LEU A 693 2.97 -3.09 12.46
C LEU A 693 2.41 -3.43 11.07
N ILE A 694 1.38 -2.71 10.65
CA ILE A 694 0.67 -2.91 9.39
C ILE A 694 1.11 -1.83 8.42
N ASN A 695 1.80 -2.21 7.34
CA ASN A 695 2.31 -1.29 6.33
C ASN A 695 3.14 -0.13 6.89
N ALA A 696 3.92 -0.39 7.94
CA ALA A 696 4.66 0.64 8.67
C ALA A 696 5.81 1.20 7.82
N ASP A 697 6.08 2.50 7.93
CA ASP A 697 7.17 3.18 7.21
C ASP A 697 8.12 3.92 8.17
N GLU A 698 9.08 4.66 7.61
CA GLU A 698 10.11 5.35 8.38
C GLU A 698 9.61 6.54 9.21
N ARG A 699 8.32 6.94 9.06
CA ARG A 699 7.70 7.98 9.90
C ARG A 699 7.28 7.45 11.26
N TRP A 700 7.19 6.13 11.42
CA TRP A 700 6.88 5.52 12.70
C TRP A 700 7.94 5.88 13.74
N PRO A 701 7.52 6.21 14.98
CA PRO A 701 8.45 6.67 16.00
C PRO A 701 9.40 5.54 16.41
N MET A 702 10.67 5.89 16.53
CA MET A 702 11.65 4.98 17.11
C MET A 702 11.39 4.80 18.61
N ILE A 703 11.41 3.56 19.07
CA ILE A 703 11.09 3.18 20.44
C ILE A 703 12.39 2.96 21.23
N ARG A 704 12.54 3.73 22.32
CA ARG A 704 13.72 3.80 23.17
C ARG A 704 13.39 3.60 24.66
N GLY A 705 14.40 3.21 25.44
CA GLY A 705 14.34 3.19 26.90
C GLY A 705 13.24 2.28 27.44
N ASP A 706 12.50 2.73 28.46
CA ASP A 706 11.49 1.92 29.15
C ASP A 706 10.34 1.42 28.25
N LYS A 707 10.13 2.05 27.09
CA LYS A 707 9.13 1.62 26.10
C LYS A 707 9.62 0.49 25.20
N GLN A 708 10.93 0.26 25.13
CA GLN A 708 11.52 -0.79 24.29
C GLN A 708 11.73 -2.05 25.12
N THR A 709 10.98 -3.09 24.79
CA THR A 709 10.96 -4.36 25.52
C THR A 709 12.12 -5.30 25.14
N GLU A 710 12.79 -5.04 24.01
CA GLU A 710 13.95 -5.81 23.54
C GLU A 710 15.23 -4.98 23.59
N TYR A 711 16.18 -5.38 24.44
CA TYR A 711 17.42 -4.63 24.65
C TYR A 711 18.29 -4.50 23.38
N TYR A 712 18.31 -5.54 22.52
CA TYR A 712 18.97 -5.47 21.21
C TYR A 712 18.42 -4.30 20.38
N SER A 713 17.09 -4.18 20.29
CA SER A 713 16.42 -3.12 19.54
C SER A 713 16.71 -1.73 20.10
N ASP A 714 16.78 -1.57 21.43
CA ASP A 714 17.15 -0.29 22.05
C ASP A 714 18.61 0.11 21.71
N THR A 715 19.55 -0.83 21.76
CA THR A 715 20.96 -0.53 21.39
C THR A 715 21.12 -0.23 19.90
N LYS A 716 20.34 -0.87 19.01
CA LYS A 716 20.32 -0.55 17.58
C LYS A 716 19.73 0.82 17.30
N ALA A 717 18.68 1.18 18.03
CA ALA A 717 18.07 2.50 17.95
C ALA A 717 19.04 3.61 18.41
N GLU A 718 19.81 3.39 19.49
CA GLU A 718 20.85 4.33 19.91
C GLU A 718 21.98 4.47 18.90
N ALA A 719 22.46 3.35 18.38
CA ALA A 719 23.49 3.33 17.34
C ALA A 719 23.04 4.10 16.09
N GLU A 720 21.78 3.93 15.67
CA GLU A 720 21.20 4.67 14.56
C GLU A 720 21.21 6.18 14.81
N GLU A 721 20.78 6.64 16.00
CA GLU A 721 20.86 8.05 16.35
C GLU A 721 22.30 8.60 16.30
N ILE A 722 23.27 7.82 16.78
CA ILE A 722 24.70 8.21 16.75
C ILE A 722 25.16 8.42 15.31
N VAL A 723 24.80 7.51 14.40
CA VAL A 723 25.16 7.62 12.99
C VAL A 723 24.47 8.81 12.33
N LEU A 724 23.15 8.95 12.46
CA LEU A 724 22.42 10.04 11.81
C LEU A 724 22.82 11.41 12.33
N LYS A 725 23.11 11.54 13.64
CA LYS A 725 23.64 12.79 14.23
C LYS A 725 25.04 13.14 13.70
N ALA A 726 25.76 12.20 13.12
CA ALA A 726 27.07 12.43 12.52
C ALA A 726 27.01 12.89 11.05
N ASN A 727 25.80 12.96 10.46
CA ASN A 727 25.62 13.46 9.10
C ASN A 727 26.01 14.93 8.99
N GLU A 728 27.04 15.23 8.21
CA GLU A 728 27.56 16.57 7.97
C GLU A 728 27.77 16.79 6.46
N PRO A 729 26.88 17.54 5.78
CA PRO A 729 27.00 17.85 4.36
C PRO A 729 28.37 18.40 3.97
N GLY A 730 28.96 17.85 2.90
CA GLY A 730 30.30 18.20 2.44
C GLY A 730 31.46 17.54 3.20
N LYS A 731 31.18 16.80 4.30
CA LYS A 731 32.19 16.03 5.04
C LYS A 731 31.82 14.54 5.10
N LEU A 732 30.96 14.14 6.04
CA LEU A 732 30.55 12.75 6.23
C LEU A 732 29.04 12.66 6.01
N LEU A 733 28.63 12.02 4.92
CA LEU A 733 27.22 11.73 4.68
C LEU A 733 26.88 10.35 5.23
N THR A 734 25.73 10.21 5.87
CA THR A 734 25.32 8.96 6.51
C THR A 734 23.95 8.49 6.04
N ALA A 735 23.70 7.19 6.00
CA ALA A 735 22.35 6.64 5.89
C ALA A 735 22.23 5.37 6.75
N ALA A 736 21.03 5.08 7.24
CA ALA A 736 20.76 3.84 7.99
C ALA A 736 19.79 2.92 7.23
N ILE A 737 20.12 1.64 7.19
CA ILE A 737 19.28 0.59 6.61
C ILE A 737 18.62 -0.20 7.74
N ARG A 738 17.28 -0.28 7.72
CA ARG A 738 16.45 -1.01 8.69
C ARG A 738 15.87 -2.28 8.03
N PRO A 739 16.64 -3.39 7.95
CA PRO A 739 16.14 -4.63 7.39
C PRO A 739 15.18 -5.36 8.34
N SER A 740 14.24 -6.14 7.78
CA SER A 740 13.35 -7.04 8.54
C SER A 740 13.69 -8.51 8.30
N GLY A 741 13.82 -9.30 9.37
CA GLY A 741 13.91 -10.77 9.30
C GLY A 741 14.94 -11.30 8.29
N ILE A 742 16.21 -10.93 8.45
CA ILE A 742 17.25 -11.28 7.46
C ILE A 742 17.47 -12.80 7.42
N PHE A 743 17.44 -13.39 6.23
CA PHE A 743 17.68 -14.83 5.99
C PHE A 743 18.51 -15.05 4.72
N GLY A 744 19.10 -16.23 4.53
CA GLY A 744 19.89 -16.57 3.33
C GLY A 744 21.17 -17.35 3.64
N GLU A 745 22.12 -17.39 2.71
CA GLU A 745 23.38 -18.10 2.86
C GLU A 745 24.22 -17.52 4.01
N GLY A 746 24.69 -18.37 4.91
CA GLY A 746 25.42 -17.96 6.12
C GLY A 746 24.54 -17.57 7.32
N ASP A 747 23.22 -17.65 7.19
CA ASP A 747 22.26 -17.42 8.27
C ASP A 747 22.30 -18.58 9.29
N SER A 748 22.65 -18.26 10.55
CA SER A 748 22.67 -19.21 11.66
C SER A 748 21.48 -19.06 12.62
N MET A 749 20.52 -18.19 12.31
CA MET A 749 19.42 -17.83 13.22
C MET A 749 18.05 -18.19 12.67
N VAL A 750 17.68 -17.73 11.48
CA VAL A 750 16.30 -17.92 10.99
C VAL A 750 16.20 -19.25 10.26
N THR A 751 16.89 -19.36 9.13
CA THR A 751 16.89 -20.53 8.25
C THR A 751 17.41 -21.76 8.99
N ALA A 752 18.51 -21.61 9.71
CA ALA A 752 19.16 -22.68 10.45
C ALA A 752 18.25 -23.30 11.53
N ASN A 753 17.58 -22.47 12.34
CA ASN A 753 16.65 -22.95 13.37
C ASN A 753 15.38 -23.57 12.76
N LEU A 754 14.92 -23.09 11.61
CA LEU A 754 13.79 -23.70 10.90
C LEU A 754 14.16 -25.07 10.33
N VAL A 755 15.34 -25.21 9.71
CA VAL A 755 15.85 -26.53 9.26
C VAL A 755 15.98 -27.48 10.45
N LYS A 756 16.53 -27.03 11.59
CA LYS A 756 16.58 -27.82 12.83
C LYS A 756 15.20 -28.24 13.32
N THR A 757 14.24 -27.32 13.36
CA THR A 757 12.85 -27.58 13.75
C THR A 757 12.20 -28.64 12.86
N TYR A 758 12.51 -28.60 11.56
CA TYR A 758 12.09 -29.63 10.63
C TYR A 758 12.72 -30.99 10.94
N ARG A 759 14.05 -31.06 11.10
CA ARG A 759 14.79 -32.30 11.41
C ARG A 759 14.31 -32.97 12.71
N GLU A 760 13.99 -32.17 13.72
CA GLU A 760 13.48 -32.66 15.01
C GLU A 760 11.99 -33.06 14.96
N GLY A 761 11.32 -32.94 13.81
CA GLY A 761 9.91 -33.28 13.64
C GLY A 761 8.93 -32.31 14.31
N LYS A 762 9.41 -31.15 14.80
CA LYS A 762 8.63 -30.13 15.52
C LYS A 762 7.85 -29.19 14.60
N TRP A 763 8.07 -29.27 13.28
CA TRP A 763 7.35 -28.50 12.25
C TRP A 763 5.83 -28.73 12.22
N LYS A 764 5.33 -29.76 12.91
CA LYS A 764 3.90 -30.11 12.99
C LYS A 764 3.08 -29.20 13.90
N VAL A 765 3.69 -28.23 14.57
CA VAL A 765 2.97 -27.30 15.46
C VAL A 765 2.97 -25.91 14.84
N GLN A 766 1.77 -25.35 14.69
CA GLN A 766 1.53 -23.96 14.32
C GLN A 766 0.90 -23.23 15.51
N VAL A 767 1.24 -21.96 15.69
CA VAL A 767 0.60 -21.08 16.68
C VAL A 767 -0.19 -19.99 15.96
N GLY A 768 -1.44 -19.80 16.36
CA GLY A 768 -2.36 -18.89 15.66
C GLY A 768 -2.85 -19.47 14.34
N ASP A 769 -3.70 -18.73 13.63
CA ASP A 769 -4.37 -19.18 12.41
C ASP A 769 -3.56 -18.93 11.12
N ASN A 770 -2.36 -18.34 11.25
CA ASN A 770 -1.48 -17.95 10.14
C ASN A 770 -2.08 -16.88 9.22
N ASN A 771 -2.98 -16.02 9.71
CA ASN A 771 -3.45 -14.85 8.98
C ASN A 771 -2.53 -13.62 9.14
N ASN A 772 -1.42 -13.73 9.87
CA ASN A 772 -0.50 -12.62 10.13
C ASN A 772 0.60 -12.52 9.08
N LEU A 773 0.64 -11.39 8.36
CA LEU A 773 1.69 -11.07 7.39
C LEU A 773 2.97 -10.63 8.11
N PHE A 774 4.12 -11.07 7.60
CA PHE A 774 5.43 -10.76 8.15
C PHE A 774 6.47 -10.56 7.04
N ASP A 775 7.34 -9.56 7.19
CA ASP A 775 8.46 -9.34 6.28
C ASP A 775 9.72 -10.10 6.70
N PHE A 776 10.15 -11.02 5.82
CA PHE A 776 11.48 -11.64 5.83
C PHE A 776 12.29 -11.12 4.66
N THR A 777 13.58 -10.85 4.83
CA THR A 777 14.40 -10.22 3.78
C THR A 777 15.63 -11.03 3.47
N TYR A 778 15.83 -11.37 2.21
CA TYR A 778 17.00 -12.10 1.76
C TYR A 778 18.27 -11.25 1.92
N ALA A 779 19.32 -11.83 2.48
CA ALA A 779 20.57 -11.15 2.81
C ALA A 779 21.22 -10.44 1.61
N GLY A 780 21.12 -11.03 0.41
CA GLY A 780 21.60 -10.39 -0.81
C GLY A 780 20.80 -9.13 -1.21
N ASN A 781 19.50 -9.09 -0.94
CA ASN A 781 18.69 -7.90 -1.17
C ASN A 781 19.02 -6.80 -0.16
N VAL A 782 19.26 -7.18 1.10
CA VAL A 782 19.76 -6.22 2.11
C VAL A 782 21.12 -5.66 1.71
N ALA A 783 22.04 -6.52 1.24
CA ALA A 783 23.35 -6.09 0.75
C ALA A 783 23.23 -5.15 -0.46
N HIS A 784 22.33 -5.46 -1.39
CA HIS A 784 22.02 -4.60 -2.54
C HIS A 784 21.58 -3.19 -2.08
N ALA A 785 20.68 -3.09 -1.10
CA ALA A 785 20.23 -1.81 -0.57
C ALA A 785 21.38 -0.99 0.06
N HIS A 786 22.32 -1.63 0.76
CA HIS A 786 23.49 -0.94 1.33
C HIS A 786 24.36 -0.33 0.23
N LEU A 787 24.55 -1.04 -0.88
CA LEU A 787 25.35 -0.56 -2.01
C LEU A 787 24.65 0.55 -2.79
N LEU A 788 23.32 0.49 -2.92
CA LEU A 788 22.53 1.59 -3.47
C LEU A 788 22.63 2.85 -2.61
N ALA A 789 22.53 2.71 -1.28
CA ALA A 789 22.71 3.83 -0.35
C ALA A 789 24.13 4.40 -0.44
N ALA A 790 25.17 3.56 -0.45
CA ALA A 790 26.55 4.02 -0.62
C ALA A 790 26.75 4.79 -1.94
N ARG A 791 26.21 4.27 -3.04
CA ARG A 791 26.23 4.94 -4.35
C ARG A 791 25.54 6.30 -4.28
N ALA A 792 24.32 6.35 -3.74
CA ALA A 792 23.54 7.56 -3.64
C ALA A 792 24.24 8.61 -2.77
N LEU A 793 24.81 8.23 -1.63
CA LEU A 793 25.59 9.14 -0.79
C LEU A 793 26.81 9.71 -1.51
N LEU A 794 27.55 8.90 -2.30
CA LEU A 794 28.68 9.43 -3.09
C LEU A 794 28.25 10.40 -4.19
N VAL A 795 27.11 10.13 -4.83
CA VAL A 795 26.49 11.05 -5.81
C VAL A 795 26.12 12.36 -5.10
N THR A 796 25.47 12.30 -3.94
CA THR A 796 25.14 13.46 -3.12
C THR A 796 26.38 14.22 -2.67
N TYR A 797 27.44 13.53 -2.23
CA TYR A 797 28.70 14.15 -1.80
C TYR A 797 29.36 14.95 -2.93
N SER A 798 29.23 14.47 -4.16
CA SER A 798 29.82 15.10 -5.34
C SER A 798 28.93 16.18 -5.97
N ALA A 799 27.67 16.27 -5.53
CA ALA A 799 26.72 17.23 -6.06
C ALA A 799 27.08 18.66 -5.63
N LYS A 800 26.93 19.62 -6.55
CA LYS A 800 27.17 21.05 -6.27
C LYS A 800 26.02 21.72 -5.52
N THR A 801 24.86 21.07 -5.51
CA THR A 801 23.61 21.54 -4.91
C THR A 801 23.14 20.50 -3.90
N GLN A 802 22.57 20.95 -2.79
CA GLN A 802 21.93 20.04 -1.85
C GLN A 802 20.67 19.42 -2.51
N PRO A 803 20.44 18.10 -2.39
CA PRO A 803 19.21 17.47 -2.84
C PRO A 803 17.99 18.07 -2.15
N LEU A 804 16.84 18.04 -2.83
CA LEU A 804 15.56 18.34 -2.18
C LEU A 804 15.25 17.29 -1.11
N ASP A 805 14.51 17.66 -0.06
CA ASP A 805 14.20 16.76 1.07
C ASP A 805 13.52 15.45 0.61
N HIS A 806 12.72 15.47 -0.46
CA HIS A 806 12.08 14.26 -1.00
C HIS A 806 13.02 13.38 -1.85
N GLU A 807 14.16 13.89 -2.29
CA GLU A 807 15.23 13.17 -3.00
C GLU A 807 16.39 12.79 -2.06
N ARG A 808 16.40 13.37 -0.85
CA ARG A 808 17.51 13.29 0.09
C ARG A 808 17.77 11.87 0.57
N VAL A 809 19.04 11.49 0.59
CA VAL A 809 19.52 10.18 1.06
C VAL A 809 20.45 10.31 2.28
N ASP A 810 21.19 11.42 2.38
CA ASP A 810 22.04 11.69 3.54
C ASP A 810 21.20 12.08 4.77
N GLY A 811 21.58 11.59 5.94
CA GLY A 811 20.87 11.78 7.20
C GLY A 811 19.58 10.96 7.32
N GLU A 812 19.28 10.10 6.35
CA GLU A 812 17.99 9.40 6.27
C GLU A 812 18.09 7.91 6.66
N VAL A 813 16.94 7.36 7.04
CA VAL A 813 16.75 5.93 7.27
C VAL A 813 15.89 5.31 6.16
N PHE A 814 16.10 4.02 5.88
CA PHE A 814 15.38 3.25 4.87
C PHE A 814 15.00 1.86 5.40
N LEU A 815 13.71 1.56 5.45
CA LEU A 815 13.19 0.21 5.65
C LEU A 815 13.43 -0.60 4.39
N ILE A 816 13.99 -1.80 4.57
CA ILE A 816 14.34 -2.69 3.47
C ILE A 816 13.70 -4.05 3.73
N THR A 817 12.85 -4.47 2.79
CA THR A 817 12.16 -5.76 2.80
C THR A 817 12.32 -6.47 1.47
N ASN A 818 11.82 -7.70 1.35
CA ASN A 818 11.75 -8.40 0.08
C ASN A 818 10.60 -7.91 -0.82
N ASP A 819 9.89 -6.83 -0.44
CA ASP A 819 8.72 -6.29 -1.13
C ASP A 819 7.60 -7.31 -1.35
N SER A 820 7.59 -8.35 -0.51
CA SER A 820 6.73 -9.52 -0.66
C SER A 820 6.46 -10.09 0.73
N PRO A 821 5.61 -9.42 1.54
CA PRO A 821 5.26 -9.92 2.86
C PRO A 821 4.53 -11.25 2.73
N VAL A 822 4.88 -12.19 3.58
CA VAL A 822 4.34 -13.57 3.56
C VAL A 822 3.72 -13.90 4.90
N TYR A 823 2.76 -14.82 4.92
CA TYR A 823 2.24 -15.30 6.20
C TYR A 823 3.35 -15.98 6.99
N PHE A 824 3.40 -15.71 8.29
CA PHE A 824 4.54 -16.09 9.14
C PHE A 824 4.89 -17.59 9.03
N TRP A 825 3.89 -18.47 9.09
CA TRP A 825 4.12 -19.91 9.00
C TRP A 825 4.28 -20.40 7.56
N ASP A 826 3.87 -19.64 6.55
CA ASP A 826 4.13 -19.99 5.15
C ASP A 826 5.60 -19.82 4.80
N PHE A 827 6.27 -18.79 5.34
CA PHE A 827 7.72 -18.68 5.28
C PHE A 827 8.41 -19.91 5.91
N ALA A 828 7.98 -20.31 7.12
CA ALA A 828 8.54 -21.49 7.79
C ALA A 828 8.36 -22.76 6.94
N ARG A 829 7.19 -22.94 6.31
CA ARG A 829 6.92 -24.07 5.42
C ARG A 829 7.75 -24.04 4.16
N LEU A 830 7.99 -22.86 3.58
CA LEU A 830 8.86 -22.70 2.42
C LEU A 830 10.27 -23.21 2.73
N VAL A 831 10.79 -22.89 3.92
CA VAL A 831 12.08 -23.41 4.42
C VAL A 831 12.02 -24.93 4.61
N TYR A 832 10.99 -25.46 5.28
CA TYR A 832 10.85 -26.91 5.50
C TYR A 832 10.78 -27.69 4.18
N ARG A 833 10.07 -27.15 3.19
CA ARG A 833 9.92 -27.75 1.87
C ARG A 833 11.24 -27.78 1.12
N ALA A 834 11.98 -26.67 1.12
CA ALA A 834 13.33 -26.62 0.57
C ALA A 834 14.29 -27.61 1.27
N ALA A 835 14.05 -27.91 2.56
CA ALA A 835 14.81 -28.91 3.32
C ALA A 835 14.35 -30.37 3.10
N GLY A 836 13.33 -30.59 2.26
CA GLY A 836 12.84 -31.92 1.89
C GLY A 836 11.47 -32.30 2.45
N ASN A 837 10.75 -31.40 3.14
CA ASN A 837 9.40 -31.69 3.63
C ASN A 837 8.38 -31.72 2.49
N GLN A 838 7.77 -32.89 2.26
CA GLN A 838 6.68 -33.08 1.29
C GLN A 838 5.30 -33.21 1.95
N ALA A 839 5.22 -33.07 3.27
CA ALA A 839 3.96 -33.23 3.98
C ALA A 839 3.03 -32.01 3.81
N GLY A 840 1.73 -32.28 3.60
CA GLY A 840 0.68 -31.26 3.59
C GLY A 840 0.30 -30.76 4.99
N LEU A 841 -0.73 -29.90 5.03
CA LEU A 841 -1.20 -29.25 6.26
C LEU A 841 -1.94 -30.20 7.23
N ASP A 842 -2.36 -31.37 6.76
CA ASP A 842 -3.20 -32.32 7.53
C ASP A 842 -2.50 -32.86 8.79
N LYS A 843 -1.17 -32.74 8.85
CA LYS A 843 -0.34 -33.13 10.00
C LYS A 843 -0.01 -31.97 10.93
N VAL A 844 -0.48 -30.76 10.64
CA VAL A 844 -0.23 -29.55 11.42
C VAL A 844 -1.29 -29.41 12.50
N TRP A 845 -0.85 -29.43 13.75
CA TRP A 845 -1.65 -29.08 14.90
C TRP A 845 -1.60 -27.57 15.14
N VAL A 846 -2.76 -26.93 15.11
CA VAL A 846 -2.89 -25.49 15.33
C VAL A 846 -3.22 -25.23 16.80
N LEU A 847 -2.29 -24.56 17.48
CA LEU A 847 -2.45 -24.06 18.84
C LEU A 847 -3.04 -22.63 18.79
N PRO A 848 -4.26 -22.40 19.34
CA PRO A 848 -4.82 -21.06 19.42
C PRO A 848 -3.89 -20.11 20.19
N ARG A 849 -3.81 -18.86 19.73
CA ARG A 849 -2.88 -17.85 20.28
C ARG A 849 -2.98 -17.72 21.80
N ASP A 850 -4.19 -17.58 22.33
CA ASP A 850 -4.40 -17.34 23.77
C ASP A 850 -3.99 -18.54 24.63
N VAL A 851 -4.21 -19.75 24.12
CA VAL A 851 -3.72 -20.98 24.75
C VAL A 851 -2.19 -21.02 24.70
N GLY A 852 -1.59 -20.62 23.57
CA GLY A 852 -0.15 -20.45 23.44
C GLY A 852 0.44 -19.46 24.45
N ILE A 853 -0.21 -18.31 24.66
CA ILE A 853 0.21 -17.31 25.66
C ILE A 853 0.15 -17.89 27.06
N ALA A 854 -0.93 -18.59 27.43
CA ALA A 854 -1.08 -19.23 28.73
C ALA A 854 0.01 -20.30 28.98
N LEU A 855 0.25 -21.17 27.99
CA LEU A 855 1.31 -22.18 28.06
C LEU A 855 2.71 -21.55 28.12
N GLY A 856 2.92 -20.44 27.42
CA GLY A 856 4.17 -19.68 27.45
C GLY A 856 4.45 -19.12 28.85
N TRP A 857 3.42 -18.56 29.50
CA TRP A 857 3.51 -18.10 30.88
C TRP A 857 3.84 -19.22 31.86
N CYS A 858 3.20 -20.38 31.73
CA CYS A 858 3.50 -21.56 32.53
C CYS A 858 4.95 -22.04 32.33
N SER A 859 5.42 -22.06 31.08
CA SER A 859 6.79 -22.46 30.74
C SER A 859 7.83 -21.52 31.35
N GLU A 860 7.62 -20.20 31.22
CA GLU A 860 8.48 -19.18 31.81
C GLU A 860 8.52 -19.28 33.35
N THR A 861 7.36 -19.47 33.98
CA THR A 861 7.25 -19.61 35.44
C THR A 861 7.97 -20.87 35.94
N ALA A 862 7.82 -22.00 35.25
CA ALA A 862 8.51 -23.23 35.59
C ALA A 862 10.04 -23.10 35.43
N ALA A 863 10.51 -22.45 34.35
CA ALA A 863 11.92 -22.19 34.15
C ALA A 863 12.49 -21.30 35.27
N TRP A 864 11.77 -20.23 35.65
CA TRP A 864 12.13 -19.35 36.75
C TRP A 864 12.22 -20.09 38.09
N LEU A 865 11.21 -20.90 38.44
CA LEU A 865 11.21 -21.71 39.67
C LEU A 865 12.37 -22.71 39.73
N LEU A 866 12.80 -23.24 38.57
CA LEU A 866 13.90 -24.21 38.46
C LEU A 866 15.28 -23.55 38.27
N GLY A 867 15.37 -22.21 38.30
CA GLY A 867 16.61 -21.49 38.04
C GLY A 867 17.18 -21.72 36.64
N LYS A 868 16.33 -22.09 35.68
CA LYS A 868 16.72 -22.37 34.28
C LYS A 868 16.61 -21.10 33.42
N PRO A 869 17.38 -20.99 32.32
CA PRO A 869 17.22 -19.92 31.35
C PRO A 869 15.80 -19.86 30.77
N VAL A 870 15.43 -18.70 30.22
CA VAL A 870 14.14 -18.49 29.55
C VAL A 870 13.92 -19.59 28.51
N PRO A 871 12.76 -20.29 28.53
CA PRO A 871 12.52 -21.43 27.66
C PRO A 871 12.34 -21.02 26.21
N THR A 872 12.64 -21.95 25.31
CA THR A 872 12.38 -21.83 23.87
C THR A 872 10.90 -21.59 23.56
N PHE A 873 9.99 -22.08 24.40
CA PHE A 873 8.56 -21.80 24.31
C PHE A 873 8.18 -20.71 25.31
N SER A 874 8.01 -19.48 24.84
CA SER A 874 7.77 -18.28 25.66
C SER A 874 6.68 -17.40 25.06
N ARG A 875 6.06 -16.55 25.86
CA ARG A 875 5.03 -15.60 25.42
C ARG A 875 5.53 -14.72 24.28
N GLN A 876 6.77 -14.26 24.36
CA GLN A 876 7.36 -13.41 23.32
C GLN A 876 7.39 -14.10 21.96
N ARG A 877 7.73 -15.40 21.91
CA ARG A 877 7.73 -16.15 20.64
C ARG A 877 6.32 -16.40 20.11
N ILE A 878 5.35 -16.60 20.99
CA ILE A 878 3.94 -16.68 20.61
C ILE A 878 3.49 -15.37 19.96
N ILE A 879 3.80 -14.23 20.59
CA ILE A 879 3.50 -12.90 20.05
C ILE A 879 4.16 -12.75 18.67
N TYR A 880 5.47 -12.95 18.54
CA TYR A 880 6.15 -12.80 17.25
C TYR A 880 5.60 -13.71 16.14
N SER A 881 5.22 -14.95 16.47
CA SER A 881 4.65 -15.88 15.49
C SER A 881 3.20 -15.57 15.08
N THR A 882 2.51 -14.70 15.83
CA THR A 882 1.10 -14.37 15.62
C THR A 882 0.82 -12.89 15.35
N MET A 883 1.83 -12.03 15.46
CA MET A 883 1.71 -10.60 15.15
C MET A 883 1.82 -10.33 13.66
N THR A 884 1.08 -9.32 13.18
CA THR A 884 1.22 -8.80 11.82
C THR A 884 2.31 -7.74 11.83
N ARG A 885 3.34 -7.92 11.00
CA ARG A 885 4.53 -7.06 10.97
C ARG A 885 5.13 -6.96 9.56
N TYR A 886 4.62 -6.01 8.77
CA TYR A 886 5.13 -5.72 7.43
C TYR A 886 5.23 -4.21 7.17
N TYR A 887 6.06 -3.83 6.19
CA TYR A 887 6.53 -2.46 6.01
C TYR A 887 6.28 -1.92 4.60
N ASN A 888 6.05 -0.62 4.51
CA ASN A 888 6.04 0.12 3.27
C ASN A 888 7.47 0.60 2.95
N ILE A 889 8.01 0.14 1.82
CA ILE A 889 9.39 0.48 1.38
C ILE A 889 9.43 1.51 0.25
N THR A 890 8.35 2.27 0.04
CA THR A 890 8.23 3.26 -1.05
C THR A 890 9.37 4.27 -1.03
N LYS A 891 9.82 4.70 0.16
CA LYS A 891 10.96 5.61 0.32
C LYS A 891 12.25 5.02 -0.27
N ALA A 892 12.54 3.75 0.00
CA ALA A 892 13.70 3.07 -0.56
C ALA A 892 13.58 2.91 -2.08
N LYS A 893 12.39 2.55 -2.59
CA LYS A 893 12.12 2.46 -4.04
C LYS A 893 12.37 3.80 -4.75
N GLN A 894 11.85 4.89 -4.20
CA GLN A 894 11.93 6.21 -4.82
C GLN A 894 13.32 6.84 -4.72
N ARG A 895 13.95 6.81 -3.54
CA ARG A 895 15.20 7.57 -3.31
C ARG A 895 16.47 6.77 -3.56
N LEU A 896 16.45 5.46 -3.35
CA LEU A 896 17.60 4.59 -3.63
C LEU A 896 17.50 3.91 -5.00
N GLY A 897 16.29 3.85 -5.58
CA GLY A 897 15.99 2.99 -6.72
C GLY A 897 15.94 1.52 -6.32
N TYR A 898 15.66 1.21 -5.05
CA TYR A 898 15.69 -0.16 -4.54
C TYR A 898 14.53 -0.99 -5.08
N ALA A 899 14.87 -2.17 -5.58
CA ALA A 899 13.94 -3.29 -5.80
C ALA A 899 14.66 -4.58 -5.39
N PRO A 900 13.94 -5.59 -4.87
CA PRO A 900 14.56 -6.88 -4.54
C PRO A 900 15.06 -7.58 -5.80
N ILE A 901 16.34 -7.96 -5.80
CA ILE A 901 17.01 -8.66 -6.93
C ILE A 901 16.89 -10.19 -6.84
N VAL A 902 16.40 -10.71 -5.72
CA VAL A 902 16.15 -12.13 -5.47
C VAL A 902 14.79 -12.30 -4.81
N SER A 903 13.94 -13.18 -5.35
CA SER A 903 12.62 -13.46 -4.80
C SER A 903 12.70 -14.17 -3.43
N MET A 904 11.59 -14.20 -2.70
CA MET A 904 11.49 -14.91 -1.42
C MET A 904 11.85 -16.40 -1.56
N GLU A 905 11.28 -17.07 -2.57
CA GLU A 905 11.47 -18.50 -2.83
C GLU A 905 12.91 -18.83 -3.21
N GLU A 906 13.50 -18.04 -4.09
CA GLU A 906 14.88 -18.26 -4.51
C GLU A 906 15.85 -18.01 -3.35
N GLY A 907 15.61 -16.97 -2.55
CA GLY A 907 16.39 -16.72 -1.34
C GLY A 907 16.32 -17.88 -0.36
N VAL A 908 15.13 -18.47 -0.16
CA VAL A 908 14.94 -19.58 0.79
C VAL A 908 15.65 -20.82 0.26
N ARG A 909 15.50 -21.10 -1.04
CA ARG A 909 16.18 -22.21 -1.69
C ARG A 909 17.70 -22.11 -1.52
N ARG A 910 18.29 -20.94 -1.77
CA ARG A 910 19.73 -20.71 -1.59
C ARG A 910 20.18 -20.87 -0.14
N GLY A 911 19.47 -20.26 0.80
CA GLY A 911 19.79 -20.34 2.22
C GLY A 911 19.74 -21.77 2.76
N VAL A 912 18.71 -22.53 2.37
CA VAL A 912 18.60 -23.94 2.76
C VAL A 912 19.66 -24.79 2.08
N GLN A 913 19.91 -24.60 0.79
CA GLN A 913 20.96 -25.33 0.07
C GLN A 913 22.34 -25.11 0.72
N TYR A 914 22.66 -23.87 1.09
CA TYR A 914 23.88 -23.54 1.80
C TYR A 914 24.04 -24.34 3.11
N ILE A 915 22.96 -24.45 3.89
CA ILE A 915 22.97 -25.27 5.13
C ILE A 915 23.23 -26.74 4.80
N LEU A 916 22.53 -27.30 3.81
CA LEU A 916 22.68 -28.71 3.44
C LEU A 916 24.10 -29.03 2.94
N ASP A 917 24.71 -28.11 2.17
CA ASP A 917 26.07 -28.27 1.66
C ASP A 917 27.10 -28.24 2.80
N GLN A 918 26.95 -27.31 3.75
CA GLN A 918 27.80 -27.22 4.94
C GLN A 918 27.66 -28.44 5.87
N GLU A 919 26.45 -28.98 6.04
CA GLU A 919 26.23 -30.25 6.77
C GLU A 919 26.96 -31.42 6.11
N LYS A 920 26.95 -31.47 4.77
CA LYS A 920 27.63 -32.50 3.98
C LYS A 920 29.15 -32.38 4.08
N GLU A 921 29.70 -31.17 4.06
CA GLU A 921 31.14 -30.91 4.20
C GLU A 921 31.67 -31.20 5.60
N THR A 922 30.92 -30.84 6.64
CA THR A 922 31.37 -30.97 8.04
C THR A 922 30.98 -32.29 8.70
N GLY A 923 30.04 -33.05 8.10
CA GLY A 923 29.48 -34.26 8.67
C GLY A 923 28.65 -34.03 9.94
N LYS A 924 28.29 -32.77 10.25
CA LYS A 924 27.57 -32.37 11.46
C LYS A 924 26.46 -31.36 11.12
N PRO A 925 25.34 -31.37 11.86
CA PRO A 925 24.34 -30.29 11.78
C PRO A 925 24.96 -28.94 12.15
N ILE A 926 24.53 -27.87 11.48
CA ILE A 926 25.02 -26.49 11.74
C ILE A 926 24.47 -25.92 13.06
N CYS A 927 23.46 -26.56 13.67
CA CYS A 927 22.66 -26.02 14.77
C CYS A 927 22.53 -26.92 16.00
#